data_AF-A0AA35JB29-F1
#
_entry.id   AF-A0AA35JB29-F1
#
_cell.length_a   1.000
_cell.length_b   1.000
_cell.length_c   1.000
_cell.angle_alpha   90.00
_cell.angle_beta   90.00
_cell.angle_gamma   90.00
#
_symmetry.space_group_name_H-M   'P 1'
#
loop_
_entity.id
_entity.type
_entity.pdbx_description
1 polymer ?
#
loop_
_entity_poly.entity_id
_entity_poly.type
_entity_poly.pdbx_seq_one_letter_code
_entity_poly.pdbx_strand_id
1 'polypeptide(L)'
;MADVEELIQDCVGFLHKTFDTFPTSLCSIKNEPLSSSMFNESILSFEWEPLKNGVSMVHDRDLLVDTVLKRFIIDSMTNAIEDDEVNNLERGLLKSCICLDFVYNARRNRNTPSTWGNTFFDLFSTTIDLLNSPSTFLKFWPYAESRIEWFKMNTSVEPILFGESNLISYKQPLYEKLRHWNDVLAKLENNDMLNTTKHFNMKYKLENFLSELLPINEESNFNRSASISALQYSDNKWNKTISGRESSHNSDAIFSADYNFVFDNLITRPVEFAFSDIEYKNDVDRSLAPLLDAILEIEEGFYGKIKTNNKTRFSLEETLNNEYYANYDVMTPTLPVYMKQSGPMKMDRNQFWSDLQNIKESKDFLLRPTIMDISLSNTNSLYRQLTQEDDDYYRKQFILQLCLTANLVRNLISSDETRHFYKSCYLRENPMSHINFENLDENNKKRGLNLCSYICDNRILKFYKIKDPDFHNIIQKLLSSDEKFVTAKIDGFKDFQSFKISNQEISSPDFDKTFKRFTFIKMGNKSINSIWKIATGLDKIERDVEKPEGVYEAAHSKWECKASAEAPSGEAKDEIVRQWQTLRFLRSQYLFDFNKVNENTGVDGLFESYEKDEVLNDDIKQKLLCKINQEHKKKLQDAKEYRIGKEQKKRALEEGTLSRDEKEVKLQRLDDSSLAEEDEPKSKTVASKQKPIEENANVAGADSPSQDPDEATEKRVSTSHSDIVQSENAEKNSM
;
A
#
# COMPACT_ATOMS: atom_id res chain seq x y z
N MET A 1 68.96 -17.74 -8.61
CA MET A 1 67.86 -16.85 -9.05
C MET A 1 67.24 -17.30 -10.38
N ALA A 2 67.96 -17.97 -11.30
CA ALA A 2 67.40 -18.47 -12.57
C ALA A 2 66.37 -19.63 -12.43
N ASP A 3 66.45 -20.45 -11.38
CA ASP A 3 65.62 -21.67 -11.21
C ASP A 3 64.11 -21.42 -10.99
N VAL A 4 63.74 -20.35 -10.26
CA VAL A 4 62.32 -20.09 -9.91
C VAL A 4 61.57 -19.45 -11.08
N GLU A 5 62.23 -18.64 -11.89
CA GLU A 5 61.64 -18.03 -13.08
C GLU A 5 61.33 -19.08 -14.16
N GLU A 6 62.23 -20.04 -14.35
CA GLU A 6 62.02 -21.18 -15.25
C GLU A 6 60.84 -22.05 -14.78
N LEU A 7 60.78 -22.36 -13.48
CA LEU A 7 59.65 -23.09 -12.88
C LEU A 7 58.31 -22.35 -13.07
N ILE A 8 58.28 -21.02 -12.90
CA ILE A 8 57.07 -20.23 -13.13
C ILE A 8 56.65 -20.33 -14.61
N GLN A 9 57.59 -20.19 -15.54
CA GLN A 9 57.31 -20.24 -16.97
C GLN A 9 56.78 -21.62 -17.40
N ASP A 10 57.34 -22.69 -16.86
CA ASP A 10 56.87 -24.06 -17.09
C ASP A 10 55.46 -24.28 -16.54
N CYS A 11 55.16 -23.74 -15.35
CA CYS A 11 53.81 -23.79 -14.77
C CYS A 11 52.79 -23.00 -15.61
N VAL A 12 53.15 -21.80 -16.08
CA VAL A 12 52.29 -21.01 -16.98
C VAL A 12 52.03 -21.77 -18.29
N GLY A 13 53.07 -22.37 -18.88
CA GLY A 13 52.94 -23.20 -20.08
C GLY A 13 52.04 -24.42 -19.88
N PHE A 14 52.14 -25.08 -18.72
CA PHE A 14 51.23 -26.16 -18.32
C PHE A 14 49.78 -25.69 -18.18
N LEU A 15 49.53 -24.54 -17.54
CA LEU A 15 48.19 -23.97 -17.40
C LEU A 15 47.58 -23.56 -18.74
N HIS A 16 48.35 -22.98 -19.67
CA HIS A 16 47.88 -22.69 -21.02
C HIS A 16 47.40 -23.96 -21.73
N LYS A 17 48.23 -25.01 -21.75
CA LYS A 17 47.85 -26.29 -22.35
C LYS A 17 46.58 -26.86 -21.72
N THR A 18 46.46 -26.75 -20.41
CA THR A 18 45.32 -27.28 -19.64
C THR A 18 44.04 -26.48 -19.90
N PHE A 19 44.07 -25.16 -19.76
CA PHE A 19 42.89 -24.30 -19.92
C PHE A 19 42.44 -24.18 -21.38
N ASP A 20 43.34 -24.35 -22.36
CA ASP A 20 42.98 -24.43 -23.78
C ASP A 20 42.16 -25.68 -24.13
N THR A 21 42.11 -26.72 -23.27
CA THR A 21 41.28 -27.92 -23.51
C THR A 21 39.82 -27.78 -23.08
N PHE A 22 39.46 -26.71 -22.35
CA PHE A 22 38.09 -26.53 -21.87
C PHE A 22 37.14 -26.23 -23.05
N PRO A 23 36.03 -26.97 -23.21
CA PRO A 23 35.08 -26.76 -24.30
C PRO A 23 34.16 -25.55 -24.11
N THR A 24 34.52 -24.63 -23.21
CA THR A 24 33.68 -23.52 -22.77
C THR A 24 33.89 -22.29 -23.66
N SER A 25 32.79 -21.63 -24.04
CA SER A 25 32.86 -20.36 -24.76
C SER A 25 32.78 -19.16 -23.80
N LEU A 26 33.31 -18.01 -24.24
CA LEU A 26 33.22 -16.77 -23.47
C LEU A 26 31.76 -16.37 -23.16
N CYS A 27 30.82 -16.63 -24.07
CA CYS A 27 29.40 -16.34 -23.85
C CYS A 27 28.79 -17.20 -22.73
N SER A 28 29.18 -18.47 -22.62
CA SER A 28 28.68 -19.36 -21.56
C SER A 28 29.21 -18.98 -20.18
N ILE A 29 30.53 -18.80 -20.04
CA ILE A 29 31.16 -18.53 -18.75
C ILE A 29 30.77 -17.16 -18.16
N LYS A 30 30.44 -16.17 -19.00
CA LYS A 30 30.06 -14.83 -18.52
C LYS A 30 28.85 -14.82 -17.61
N ASN A 31 27.91 -15.74 -17.80
CA ASN A 31 26.66 -15.78 -17.05
C ASN A 31 26.65 -16.90 -16.00
N GLU A 32 27.36 -18.01 -16.27
CA GLU A 32 27.33 -19.20 -15.41
C GLU A 32 28.73 -19.56 -14.89
N PRO A 33 28.89 -19.82 -13.57
CA PRO A 33 30.14 -20.29 -12.98
C PRO A 33 30.56 -21.67 -13.49
N LEU A 34 31.86 -21.84 -13.75
CA LEU A 34 32.41 -23.17 -14.00
C LEU A 34 32.27 -24.04 -12.76
N SER A 35 31.60 -25.19 -12.93
CA SER A 35 31.50 -26.21 -11.89
C SER A 35 32.88 -26.75 -11.52
N SER A 36 33.10 -27.04 -10.24
CA SER A 36 34.31 -27.73 -9.77
C SER A 36 34.54 -29.06 -10.48
N SER A 37 33.46 -29.74 -10.91
CA SER A 37 33.53 -31.01 -11.66
C SER A 37 34.19 -30.89 -13.04
N MET A 38 34.30 -29.69 -13.61
CA MET A 38 34.98 -29.48 -14.89
C MET A 38 36.50 -29.44 -14.73
N PHE A 39 36.99 -29.17 -13.53
CA PHE A 39 38.42 -29.20 -13.22
C PHE A 39 38.80 -30.60 -12.74
N ASN A 40 39.91 -31.15 -13.27
CA ASN A 40 40.48 -32.37 -12.71
C ASN A 40 40.97 -32.10 -11.28
N GLU A 41 40.69 -33.00 -10.34
CA GLU A 41 41.09 -32.89 -8.94
C GLU A 41 42.59 -32.65 -8.78
N SER A 42 43.42 -33.26 -9.64
CA SER A 42 44.88 -33.04 -9.65
C SER A 42 45.29 -31.60 -9.97
N ILE A 43 44.50 -30.88 -10.76
CA ILE A 43 44.74 -29.47 -11.06
C ILE A 43 44.34 -28.62 -9.85
N LEU A 44 43.20 -28.95 -9.23
CA LEU A 44 42.65 -28.25 -8.05
C LEU A 44 43.51 -28.46 -6.79
N SER A 45 44.18 -29.60 -6.63
CA SER A 45 45.07 -29.90 -5.49
C SER A 45 46.50 -29.38 -5.68
N PHE A 46 46.72 -28.57 -6.71
CA PHE A 46 48.01 -28.01 -7.13
C PHE A 46 49.08 -29.08 -7.41
N GLU A 47 48.66 -30.27 -7.85
CA GLU A 47 49.52 -31.40 -8.21
C GLU A 47 50.04 -31.29 -9.65
N TRP A 48 50.52 -30.11 -10.02
CA TRP A 48 50.98 -29.83 -11.38
C TRP A 48 52.33 -30.48 -11.65
N GLU A 49 52.53 -30.99 -12.87
CA GLU A 49 53.75 -31.71 -13.25
C GLU A 49 55.05 -30.90 -12.98
N PRO A 50 55.14 -29.59 -13.32
CA PRO A 50 56.34 -28.82 -13.01
C PRO A 50 56.52 -28.55 -11.50
N LEU A 51 55.42 -28.32 -10.78
CA LEU A 51 55.44 -28.09 -9.33
C LEU A 51 55.92 -29.33 -8.56
N LYS A 52 55.58 -30.54 -9.02
CA LYS A 52 56.05 -31.80 -8.41
C LYS A 52 57.57 -31.99 -8.55
N ASN A 53 58.16 -31.49 -9.63
CA ASN A 53 59.59 -31.62 -9.90
C ASN A 53 60.44 -30.54 -9.18
N GLY A 54 59.83 -29.41 -8.78
CA GLY A 54 60.48 -28.27 -8.13
C GLY A 54 60.24 -28.13 -6.61
N VAL A 55 59.68 -29.15 -5.93
CA VAL A 55 59.24 -29.08 -4.51
C VAL A 55 60.31 -28.58 -3.53
N SER A 56 61.60 -28.85 -3.80
CA SER A 56 62.72 -28.40 -2.96
C SER A 56 63.00 -26.91 -3.02
N MET A 57 62.46 -26.18 -4.00
CA MET A 57 62.72 -24.75 -4.25
C MET A 57 61.63 -23.82 -3.72
N VAL A 58 60.54 -24.37 -3.17
CA VAL A 58 59.34 -23.61 -2.81
C VAL A 58 59.20 -23.51 -1.29
N HIS A 59 59.49 -22.33 -0.74
CA HIS A 59 59.25 -22.03 0.69
C HIS A 59 57.77 -21.73 0.98
N ASP A 60 57.05 -21.14 0.02
CA ASP A 60 55.62 -20.83 0.11
C ASP A 60 54.91 -21.22 -1.19
N ARG A 61 54.12 -22.30 -1.12
CA ARG A 61 53.40 -22.87 -2.28
C ARG A 61 52.23 -21.99 -2.73
N ASP A 62 51.53 -21.36 -1.79
CA ASP A 62 50.36 -20.52 -2.13
C ASP A 62 50.83 -19.27 -2.88
N LEU A 63 51.92 -18.63 -2.41
CA LEU A 63 52.51 -17.46 -3.07
C LEU A 63 53.04 -17.77 -4.48
N LEU A 64 53.65 -18.95 -4.68
CA LEU A 64 54.11 -19.36 -6.00
C LEU A 64 52.92 -19.55 -6.96
N VAL A 65 51.87 -20.24 -6.53
CA VAL A 65 50.64 -20.44 -7.32
C VAL A 65 50.01 -19.09 -7.68
N ASP A 66 49.90 -18.17 -6.72
CA ASP A 66 49.38 -16.82 -6.96
C ASP A 66 50.18 -16.06 -8.02
N THR A 67 51.51 -16.17 -7.97
CA THR A 67 52.43 -15.55 -8.93
C THR A 67 52.26 -16.15 -10.33
N VAL A 68 52.16 -17.48 -10.43
CA VAL A 68 51.92 -18.18 -11.71
C VAL A 68 50.58 -17.78 -12.31
N LEU A 69 49.50 -17.75 -11.52
CA LEU A 69 48.17 -17.38 -12.00
C LEU A 69 48.11 -15.93 -12.47
N LYS A 70 48.78 -15.01 -11.76
CA LYS A 70 48.89 -13.61 -12.15
C LYS A 70 49.66 -13.46 -13.46
N ARG A 71 50.79 -14.13 -13.60
CA ARG A 71 51.58 -14.13 -14.84
C ARG A 71 50.82 -14.76 -16.00
N PHE A 72 50.08 -15.84 -15.76
CA PHE A 72 49.20 -16.45 -16.76
C PHE A 72 48.15 -15.46 -17.30
N ILE A 73 47.51 -14.66 -16.43
CA ILE A 73 46.56 -13.63 -16.87
C ILE A 73 47.27 -12.55 -17.69
N ILE A 74 48.42 -12.06 -17.20
CA ILE A 74 49.20 -11.02 -17.90
C ILE A 74 49.61 -11.52 -19.29
N ASP A 75 50.17 -12.72 -19.40
CA ASP A 75 50.63 -13.30 -20.67
C ASP A 75 49.44 -13.58 -21.60
N SER A 76 48.32 -14.09 -21.07
CA SER A 76 47.10 -14.35 -21.85
C SER A 76 46.50 -13.07 -22.42
N MET A 77 46.46 -12.00 -21.63
CA MET A 77 45.83 -10.73 -22.02
C MET A 77 46.75 -9.90 -22.90
N THR A 78 48.05 -9.82 -22.60
CA THR A 78 49.01 -9.02 -23.37
C THR A 78 49.19 -9.58 -24.78
N ASN A 79 49.40 -10.89 -24.91
CA ASN A 79 49.48 -11.53 -26.23
C ASN A 79 48.18 -11.33 -27.04
N ALA A 80 47.03 -11.37 -26.36
CA ALA A 80 45.74 -11.16 -27.01
C ALA A 80 45.48 -9.71 -27.44
N ILE A 81 46.16 -8.75 -26.82
CA ILE A 81 46.10 -7.32 -27.12
C ILE A 81 47.04 -6.96 -28.27
N GLU A 82 48.26 -7.51 -28.28
CA GLU A 82 49.29 -7.18 -29.28
C GLU A 82 48.93 -7.67 -30.70
N ASP A 83 48.16 -8.74 -30.82
CA ASP A 83 47.78 -9.33 -32.12
C ASP A 83 46.60 -8.62 -32.81
N ASP A 84 45.96 -7.62 -32.20
CA ASP A 84 44.83 -6.78 -32.70
C ASP A 84 43.61 -7.52 -33.31
N GLU A 85 43.59 -8.85 -33.35
CA GLU A 85 42.48 -9.67 -33.80
C GLU A 85 41.41 -9.84 -32.71
N VAL A 86 40.16 -9.51 -33.03
CA VAL A 86 39.01 -9.59 -32.11
C VAL A 86 38.86 -10.97 -31.45
N ASN A 87 39.18 -12.04 -32.17
CA ASN A 87 39.09 -13.42 -31.68
C ASN A 87 40.14 -13.72 -30.60
N ASN A 88 41.32 -13.10 -30.66
CA ASN A 88 42.40 -13.33 -29.70
C ASN A 88 42.07 -12.67 -28.36
N LEU A 89 41.49 -11.47 -28.37
CA LEU A 89 41.01 -10.81 -27.15
C LEU A 89 39.91 -11.61 -26.45
N GLU A 90 38.96 -12.16 -27.20
CA GLU A 90 37.91 -13.01 -26.60
C GLU A 90 38.47 -14.28 -25.97
N ARG A 91 39.53 -14.85 -26.57
CA ARG A 91 40.26 -15.98 -26.01
C ARG A 91 41.06 -15.59 -24.75
N GLY A 92 41.70 -14.43 -24.75
CA GLY A 92 42.37 -13.88 -23.56
C GLY A 92 41.41 -13.68 -22.40
N LEU A 93 40.26 -13.05 -22.66
CA LEU A 93 39.19 -12.88 -21.67
C LEU A 93 38.65 -14.22 -21.15
N LEU A 94 38.43 -15.19 -22.04
CA LEU A 94 37.99 -16.54 -21.65
C LEU A 94 38.99 -17.20 -20.70
N LYS A 95 40.29 -17.15 -21.03
CA LYS A 95 41.37 -17.69 -20.18
C LYS A 95 41.40 -17.01 -18.81
N SER A 96 41.25 -15.69 -18.77
CA SER A 96 41.18 -14.93 -17.51
C SER A 96 39.95 -15.33 -16.67
N CYS A 97 38.77 -15.48 -17.28
CA CYS A 97 37.57 -15.96 -16.58
C CYS A 97 37.76 -17.38 -16.02
N ILE A 98 38.34 -18.30 -16.80
CA ILE A 98 38.64 -19.67 -16.34
C ILE A 98 39.62 -19.63 -15.15
N CYS A 99 40.66 -18.79 -15.22
CA CYS A 99 41.64 -18.64 -14.15
C CYS A 99 41.01 -18.10 -12.85
N LEU A 100 40.11 -17.12 -12.95
CA LEU A 100 39.39 -16.56 -11.81
C LEU A 100 38.42 -17.58 -11.18
N ASP A 101 37.64 -18.30 -11.98
CA ASP A 101 36.76 -19.39 -11.50
C ASP A 101 37.60 -20.55 -10.89
N PHE A 102 38.78 -20.83 -11.45
CA PHE A 102 39.72 -21.83 -10.92
C PHE A 102 40.18 -21.48 -9.50
N VAL A 103 40.58 -20.23 -9.25
CA VAL A 103 41.03 -19.76 -7.92
C VAL A 103 39.94 -19.97 -6.87
N TYR A 104 38.70 -19.64 -7.21
CA TYR A 104 37.57 -19.84 -6.32
C TYR A 104 37.34 -21.33 -6.02
N ASN A 105 37.38 -22.19 -7.03
CA ASN A 105 37.17 -23.62 -6.87
C ASN A 105 38.32 -24.32 -6.11
N ALA A 106 39.56 -23.86 -6.27
CA ALA A 106 40.74 -24.40 -5.60
C ALA A 106 40.93 -23.90 -4.15
N ARG A 107 40.07 -22.99 -3.65
CA ARG A 107 40.24 -22.31 -2.34
C ARG A 107 40.42 -23.25 -1.15
N ARG A 108 39.78 -24.43 -1.17
CA ARG A 108 39.85 -25.43 -0.09
C ARG A 108 41.18 -26.18 -0.04
N ASN A 109 41.90 -26.22 -1.15
CA ASN A 109 43.13 -27.00 -1.32
C ASN A 109 44.40 -26.16 -1.07
N ARG A 110 44.24 -24.87 -0.74
CA ARG A 110 45.34 -23.97 -0.34
C ARG A 110 45.86 -24.34 1.04
N ASN A 111 47.15 -24.08 1.28
CA ASN A 111 47.73 -24.28 2.61
C ASN A 111 47.06 -23.36 3.64
N THR A 112 46.75 -22.13 3.25
CA THR A 112 45.95 -21.19 4.06
C THR A 112 44.67 -20.84 3.30
N PRO A 113 43.54 -21.53 3.55
CA PRO A 113 42.32 -21.32 2.78
C PRO A 113 41.87 -19.85 2.74
N SER A 114 41.95 -19.12 3.86
CA SER A 114 41.49 -17.73 3.96
C SER A 114 42.20 -16.72 3.04
N THR A 115 43.36 -17.05 2.46
CA THR A 115 44.07 -16.14 1.53
C THR A 115 43.45 -16.09 0.15
N TRP A 116 42.55 -17.03 -0.19
CA TRP A 116 41.92 -17.12 -1.51
C TRP A 116 41.26 -15.81 -1.96
N GLY A 117 40.61 -15.10 -1.03
CA GLY A 117 39.93 -13.84 -1.32
C GLY A 117 40.90 -12.76 -1.78
N ASN A 118 42.06 -12.62 -1.11
CA ASN A 118 43.07 -11.64 -1.50
C ASN A 118 43.62 -11.92 -2.91
N THR A 119 43.92 -13.18 -3.21
CA THR A 119 44.38 -13.57 -4.55
C THR A 119 43.29 -13.32 -5.60
N PHE A 120 42.04 -13.70 -5.31
CA PHE A 120 40.92 -13.51 -6.24
C PHE A 120 40.72 -12.04 -6.60
N PHE A 121 40.72 -11.15 -5.59
CA PHE A 121 40.64 -9.70 -5.80
C PHE A 121 41.87 -9.14 -6.56
N ASP A 122 43.07 -9.67 -6.32
CA ASP A 122 44.28 -9.24 -7.03
C ASP A 122 44.27 -9.63 -8.51
N LEU A 123 43.87 -10.86 -8.82
CA LEU A 123 43.73 -11.34 -10.20
C LEU A 123 42.61 -10.60 -10.93
N PHE A 124 41.49 -10.32 -10.25
CA PHE A 124 40.40 -9.53 -10.82
C PHE A 124 40.86 -8.10 -11.13
N SER A 125 41.53 -7.43 -10.19
CA SER A 125 42.13 -6.10 -10.40
C SER A 125 43.11 -6.11 -11.58
N THR A 126 44.00 -7.09 -11.64
CA THR A 126 44.97 -7.24 -12.74
C THR A 126 44.25 -7.41 -14.08
N THR A 127 43.17 -8.19 -14.12
CA THR A 127 42.37 -8.36 -15.34
C THR A 127 41.74 -7.05 -15.78
N ILE A 128 41.15 -6.27 -14.85
CA ILE A 128 40.54 -4.97 -15.12
C ILE A 128 41.57 -3.96 -15.64
N ASP A 129 42.76 -3.91 -15.03
CA ASP A 129 43.82 -2.95 -15.38
C ASP A 129 44.39 -3.18 -16.79
N LEU A 130 44.32 -4.41 -17.29
CA LEU A 130 44.75 -4.77 -18.65
C LEU A 130 43.69 -4.48 -19.73
N LEU A 131 42.49 -4.02 -19.37
CA LEU A 131 41.44 -3.71 -20.34
C LEU A 131 41.65 -2.32 -20.95
N ASN A 132 42.18 -2.29 -22.16
CA ASN A 132 42.56 -1.05 -22.86
C ASN A 132 41.41 -0.09 -23.22
N SER A 133 40.14 -0.52 -23.17
CA SER A 133 39.01 0.34 -23.56
C SER A 133 37.74 0.08 -22.75
N PRO A 134 36.85 1.08 -22.61
CA PRO A 134 35.53 0.87 -21.98
C PRO A 134 34.70 -0.22 -22.68
N SER A 135 34.88 -0.43 -23.98
CA SER A 135 34.16 -1.47 -24.72
C SER A 135 34.55 -2.88 -24.29
N THR A 136 35.84 -3.11 -24.04
CA THR A 136 36.36 -4.41 -23.60
C THR A 136 36.04 -4.66 -22.13
N PHE A 137 36.08 -3.61 -21.30
CA PHE A 137 35.55 -3.62 -19.94
C PHE A 137 34.08 -4.06 -19.91
N LEU A 138 33.21 -3.42 -20.69
CA LEU A 138 31.78 -3.74 -20.73
C LEU A 138 31.50 -5.15 -21.29
N LYS A 139 32.38 -5.67 -22.16
CA LYS A 139 32.30 -7.06 -22.60
C LYS A 139 32.63 -8.04 -21.48
N PHE A 140 33.59 -7.73 -20.61
CA PHE A 140 34.00 -8.58 -19.48
C PHE A 140 33.02 -8.49 -18.31
N TRP A 141 32.46 -7.31 -18.05
CA TRP A 141 31.69 -6.99 -16.84
C TRP A 141 30.57 -7.96 -16.43
N PRO A 142 29.77 -8.57 -17.34
CA PRO A 142 28.76 -9.56 -16.95
C PRO A 142 29.32 -10.73 -16.12
N TYR A 143 30.59 -11.07 -16.30
CA TYR A 143 31.29 -12.05 -15.46
C TYR A 143 31.39 -11.60 -13.99
N ALA A 144 31.72 -10.33 -13.74
CA ALA A 144 31.85 -9.81 -12.38
C ALA A 144 30.48 -9.77 -11.68
N GLU A 145 29.43 -9.34 -12.38
CA GLU A 145 28.07 -9.26 -11.85
C GLU A 145 27.50 -10.64 -11.48
N SER A 146 27.76 -11.66 -12.29
CA SER A 146 27.27 -13.03 -12.01
C SER A 146 27.95 -13.70 -10.81
N ARG A 147 29.14 -13.24 -10.40
CA ARG A 147 29.88 -13.79 -9.24
C ARG A 147 30.00 -12.82 -8.07
N ILE A 148 29.11 -11.83 -7.97
CA ILE A 148 29.17 -10.82 -6.90
C ILE A 148 29.18 -11.45 -5.50
N GLU A 149 28.45 -12.55 -5.29
CA GLU A 149 28.40 -13.25 -4.01
C GLU A 149 29.75 -13.86 -3.61
N TRP A 150 30.61 -14.21 -4.56
CA TRP A 150 31.96 -14.69 -4.25
C TRP A 150 32.84 -13.57 -3.70
N PHE A 151 32.70 -12.34 -4.22
CA PHE A 151 33.44 -11.20 -3.69
C PHE A 151 33.03 -10.88 -2.24
N LYS A 152 31.74 -10.99 -1.90
CA LYS A 152 31.21 -10.68 -0.56
C LYS A 152 31.71 -11.63 0.55
N MET A 153 32.20 -12.83 0.20
CA MET A 153 32.67 -13.85 1.16
C MET A 153 33.97 -13.48 1.88
N ASN A 154 34.81 -12.59 1.30
CA ASN A 154 36.13 -12.21 1.80
C ASN A 154 37.04 -13.42 2.14
N THR A 155 37.17 -13.75 3.44
CA THR A 155 38.01 -14.85 3.94
C THR A 155 37.22 -16.13 4.19
N SER A 156 35.89 -16.08 4.15
CA SER A 156 35.04 -17.25 4.39
C SER A 156 35.19 -18.25 3.26
N VAL A 157 35.32 -19.53 3.61
CA VAL A 157 35.36 -20.64 2.65
C VAL A 157 33.94 -21.15 2.36
N GLU A 158 33.05 -21.00 3.34
CA GLU A 158 31.63 -21.34 3.24
C GLU A 158 30.84 -20.14 2.72
N PRO A 159 29.87 -20.37 1.80
CA PRO A 159 29.00 -19.31 1.31
C PRO A 159 28.30 -18.59 2.46
N ILE A 160 28.26 -17.26 2.38
CA ILE A 160 27.48 -16.43 3.29
C ILE A 160 26.02 -16.40 2.85
N LEU A 161 25.14 -15.95 3.74
CA LEU A 161 23.73 -15.79 3.42
C LEU A 161 23.55 -14.69 2.38
N PHE A 162 22.63 -14.92 1.44
CA PHE A 162 22.34 -13.95 0.40
C PHE A 162 21.86 -12.63 1.02
N GLY A 163 22.50 -11.53 0.62
CA GLY A 163 22.23 -10.19 1.15
C GLY A 163 23.14 -9.75 2.30
N GLU A 164 24.01 -10.63 2.82
CA GLU A 164 25.08 -10.26 3.76
C GLU A 164 26.40 -9.99 3.02
N SER A 165 27.28 -9.20 3.63
CA SER A 165 28.64 -8.99 3.13
C SER A 165 29.61 -8.88 4.31
N ASN A 166 30.74 -9.59 4.22
CA ASN A 166 31.82 -9.56 5.21
C ASN A 166 32.95 -8.60 4.83
N LEU A 167 32.71 -7.77 3.81
CA LEU A 167 33.68 -6.78 3.35
C LEU A 167 33.57 -5.50 4.16
N ILE A 168 34.73 -4.96 4.50
CA ILE A 168 34.91 -3.72 5.26
C ILE A 168 36.00 -2.91 4.55
N SER A 169 35.79 -1.61 4.38
CA SER A 169 36.59 -0.80 3.45
C SER A 169 38.08 -0.70 3.80
N TYR A 170 38.41 -0.68 5.09
CA TYR A 170 39.80 -0.56 5.57
C TYR A 170 40.48 -1.91 5.83
N LYS A 171 39.83 -3.04 5.54
CA LYS A 171 40.41 -4.39 5.69
C LYS A 171 40.81 -4.95 4.34
N GLN A 172 41.74 -5.90 4.35
CA GLN A 172 42.02 -6.71 3.16
C GLN A 172 40.76 -7.54 2.82
N PRO A 173 40.38 -7.64 1.53
CA PRO A 173 41.13 -7.25 0.32
C PRO A 173 40.89 -5.80 -0.16
N LEU A 174 39.94 -5.08 0.42
CA LEU A 174 39.49 -3.78 -0.13
C LEU A 174 40.43 -2.61 0.16
N TYR A 175 41.27 -2.69 1.19
CA TYR A 175 42.13 -1.58 1.62
C TYR A 175 42.88 -0.88 0.47
N GLU A 176 43.51 -1.65 -0.43
CA GLU A 176 44.19 -1.10 -1.61
C GLU A 176 43.28 -1.04 -2.85
N LYS A 177 42.43 -2.06 -3.03
CA LYS A 177 41.60 -2.20 -4.24
C LYS A 177 40.53 -1.12 -4.35
N LEU A 178 39.89 -0.77 -3.24
CA LEU A 178 38.89 0.30 -3.20
C LEU A 178 39.53 1.66 -3.52
N ARG A 179 40.74 1.93 -3.00
CA ARG A 179 41.50 3.14 -3.34
C ARG A 179 41.82 3.19 -4.83
N HIS A 180 42.34 2.09 -5.39
CA HIS A 180 42.66 1.99 -6.81
C HIS A 180 41.43 2.19 -7.71
N TRP A 181 40.31 1.55 -7.41
CA TRP A 181 39.08 1.73 -8.19
C TRP A 181 38.49 3.13 -8.05
N ASN A 182 38.60 3.77 -6.87
CA ASN A 182 38.24 5.17 -6.71
C ASN A 182 39.16 6.10 -7.52
N ASP A 183 40.45 5.80 -7.63
CA ASP A 183 41.38 6.55 -8.49
C ASP A 183 41.00 6.39 -9.98
N VAL A 184 40.57 5.20 -10.40
CA VAL A 184 40.04 4.96 -11.75
C VAL A 184 38.77 5.77 -11.98
N LEU A 185 37.80 5.73 -11.06
CA LEU A 185 36.57 6.52 -11.14
C LEU A 185 36.85 8.04 -11.22
N ALA A 186 37.78 8.53 -10.38
CA ALA A 186 38.19 9.93 -10.40
C ALA A 186 38.87 10.32 -11.73
N LYS A 187 39.69 9.44 -12.32
CA LYS A 187 40.27 9.67 -13.66
C LYS A 187 39.20 9.72 -14.76
N LEU A 188 38.17 8.86 -14.69
CA LEU A 188 37.04 8.88 -15.62
C LEU A 188 36.21 10.17 -15.46
N GLU A 189 36.01 10.64 -14.24
CA GLU A 189 35.28 11.86 -13.94
C GLU A 189 36.03 13.13 -14.35
N ASN A 190 37.35 13.16 -14.15
CA ASN A 190 38.21 14.26 -14.60
C ASN A 190 38.19 14.47 -16.12
N ASN A 191 37.79 13.45 -16.90
CA ASN A 191 37.61 13.58 -18.34
C ASN A 191 36.22 14.16 -18.69
N ASP A 192 35.97 15.41 -18.32
CA ASP A 192 34.67 16.08 -18.49
C ASP A 192 34.22 16.23 -19.96
N MET A 193 35.16 16.37 -20.90
CA MET A 193 34.87 16.83 -22.27
C MET A 193 34.80 15.71 -23.32
N LEU A 194 35.57 14.63 -23.16
CA LEU A 194 35.71 13.55 -24.16
C LEU A 194 35.09 12.23 -23.71
N ASN A 195 34.27 12.26 -22.67
CA ASN A 195 33.54 11.10 -22.20
C ASN A 195 32.47 10.67 -23.22
N THR A 196 32.65 9.46 -23.76
CA THR A 196 31.62 8.79 -24.57
C THR A 196 30.60 8.10 -23.67
N THR A 197 29.44 7.74 -24.24
CA THR A 197 28.42 6.94 -23.52
C THR A 197 28.96 5.63 -22.93
N LYS A 198 30.02 5.05 -23.49
CA LYS A 198 30.66 3.85 -22.94
C LYS A 198 31.46 4.13 -21.66
N HIS A 199 32.05 5.31 -21.52
CA HIS A 199 32.73 5.74 -20.29
C HIS A 199 31.74 5.91 -19.15
N PHE A 200 30.58 6.56 -19.41
CA PHE A 200 29.52 6.68 -18.39
C PHE A 200 28.94 5.32 -17.99
N ASN A 201 28.74 4.40 -18.94
CA ASN A 201 28.32 3.03 -18.61
C ASN A 201 29.37 2.29 -17.78
N MET A 202 30.66 2.42 -18.10
CA MET A 202 31.75 1.84 -17.31
C MET A 202 31.78 2.41 -15.90
N LYS A 203 31.68 3.74 -15.75
CA LYS A 203 31.59 4.43 -14.44
C LYS A 203 30.42 3.89 -13.63
N TYR A 204 29.21 3.91 -14.19
CA TYR A 204 28.01 3.40 -13.54
C TYR A 204 28.16 1.94 -13.09
N LYS A 205 28.66 1.08 -13.98
CA LYS A 205 28.84 -0.34 -13.68
C LYS A 205 29.80 -0.56 -12.51
N LEU A 206 30.93 0.16 -12.51
CA LEU A 206 31.92 0.08 -11.43
C LEU A 206 31.36 0.65 -10.11
N GLU A 207 30.71 1.83 -10.13
CA GLU A 207 30.06 2.42 -8.94
C GLU A 207 28.99 1.49 -8.35
N ASN A 208 28.13 0.92 -9.20
CA ASN A 208 27.08 0.00 -8.78
C ASN A 208 27.67 -1.24 -8.11
N PHE A 209 28.70 -1.84 -8.71
CA PHE A 209 29.36 -3.01 -8.13
C PHE A 209 30.00 -2.69 -6.78
N LEU A 210 30.73 -1.58 -6.64
CA LEU A 210 31.31 -1.20 -5.36
C LEU A 210 30.25 -0.93 -4.29
N SER A 211 29.13 -0.32 -4.68
CA SER A 211 28.01 -0.05 -3.78
C SER A 211 27.29 -1.33 -3.34
N GLU A 212 27.18 -2.33 -4.22
CA GLU A 212 26.59 -3.64 -3.90
C GLU A 212 27.54 -4.56 -3.11
N LEU A 213 28.86 -4.38 -3.22
CA LEU A 213 29.86 -5.13 -2.45
C LEU A 213 29.83 -4.78 -0.96
N LEU A 214 29.72 -3.49 -0.65
CA LEU A 214 29.68 -2.99 0.72
C LEU A 214 28.25 -2.98 1.24
N PRO A 215 28.01 -3.27 2.53
CA PRO A 215 26.68 -3.13 3.09
C PRO A 215 26.26 -1.65 3.16
N ILE A 216 24.96 -1.37 3.15
CA ILE A 216 24.40 -0.01 3.10
C ILE A 216 24.86 0.84 4.30
N ASN A 217 25.04 0.20 5.46
CA ASN A 217 25.45 0.85 6.71
C ASN A 217 26.96 1.12 6.80
N GLU A 218 27.78 0.61 5.87
CA GLU A 218 29.22 0.81 5.91
C GLU A 218 29.55 2.29 5.73
N GLU A 219 30.50 2.77 6.51
CA GLU A 219 30.84 4.20 6.64
C GLU A 219 31.21 4.88 5.31
N SER A 220 31.68 4.10 4.34
CA SER A 220 32.10 4.57 3.02
C SER A 220 31.06 4.31 1.92
N ASN A 221 29.95 3.63 2.20
CA ASN A 221 28.91 3.32 1.19
C ASN A 221 27.81 4.38 1.13
N PHE A 222 27.83 5.35 2.03
CA PHE A 222 27.04 6.58 1.92
C PHE A 222 27.94 7.79 2.08
N ASN A 223 27.63 8.86 1.34
CA ASN A 223 28.40 10.08 1.42
C ASN A 223 28.17 10.77 2.78
N ARG A 224 29.21 10.79 3.63
CA ARG A 224 29.21 11.50 4.92
C ARG A 224 29.47 12.99 4.79
N SER A 225 30.03 13.45 3.67
CA SER A 225 30.20 14.87 3.42
C SER A 225 28.83 15.55 3.33
N ALA A 226 28.80 16.80 3.77
CA ALA A 226 27.71 17.73 3.53
C ALA A 226 27.87 18.44 2.17
N SER A 227 28.91 18.07 1.41
CA SER A 227 29.23 18.68 0.12
C SER A 227 28.13 18.38 -0.90
N ILE A 228 27.54 19.44 -1.42
CA ILE A 228 26.60 19.38 -2.53
C ILE A 228 27.45 19.59 -3.77
N SER A 229 27.29 18.71 -4.76
CA SER A 229 28.09 18.77 -5.99
C SER A 229 27.96 20.14 -6.65
N ALA A 230 29.08 20.84 -6.81
CA ALA A 230 29.16 22.07 -7.60
C ALA A 230 29.17 21.79 -9.12
N LEU A 231 29.23 20.51 -9.52
CA LEU A 231 29.28 20.06 -10.92
C LEU A 231 27.87 19.84 -11.50
N GLN A 232 26.92 20.71 -11.17
CA GLN A 232 25.58 20.67 -11.79
C GLN A 232 25.55 21.31 -13.18
N TYR A 233 26.66 21.93 -13.61
CA TYR A 233 26.82 22.41 -14.98
C TYR A 233 26.86 21.22 -15.93
N SER A 234 25.76 21.00 -16.64
CA SER A 234 25.67 19.93 -17.63
C SER A 234 26.31 20.30 -18.98
N ASP A 235 26.87 21.50 -19.08
CA ASP A 235 27.16 22.06 -20.39
C ASP A 235 28.54 21.67 -20.92
N ASN A 236 28.52 21.08 -22.12
CA ASN A 236 29.74 20.76 -22.84
C ASN A 236 30.34 22.06 -23.39
N LYS A 237 31.68 22.18 -23.45
CA LYS A 237 32.34 23.42 -23.91
C LYS A 237 32.08 23.74 -25.40
N TRP A 238 31.40 22.85 -26.11
CA TRP A 238 31.02 22.96 -27.51
C TRP A 238 29.72 23.79 -27.66
N ASN A 239 29.59 24.55 -28.74
CA ASN A 239 28.40 25.35 -29.07
C ASN A 239 28.05 26.48 -28.07
N LYS A 240 29.08 27.05 -27.42
CA LYS A 240 28.94 28.29 -26.64
C LYS A 240 28.69 29.48 -27.57
N THR A 241 27.74 30.34 -27.21
CA THR A 241 27.58 31.62 -27.91
C THR A 241 28.85 32.45 -27.71
N ILE A 242 29.41 32.98 -28.81
CA ILE A 242 30.57 33.87 -28.73
C ILE A 242 30.14 35.08 -27.90
N SER A 243 30.64 35.17 -26.67
CA SER A 243 30.42 36.31 -25.77
C SER A 243 31.10 37.54 -26.36
N GLY A 244 30.41 38.19 -27.29
CA GLY A 244 30.93 39.32 -28.04
C GLY A 244 29.82 40.01 -28.80
N ARG A 245 29.15 40.96 -28.14
CA ARG A 245 28.29 42.00 -28.73
C ARG A 245 26.89 41.58 -29.21
N GLU A 246 26.13 40.83 -28.43
CA GLU A 246 24.66 40.89 -28.56
C GLU A 246 24.11 41.83 -27.49
N SER A 247 23.33 42.81 -27.95
CA SER A 247 22.75 43.88 -27.15
C SER A 247 22.07 43.36 -25.88
N SER A 248 22.34 44.00 -24.75
CA SER A 248 21.75 43.79 -23.42
C SER A 248 20.23 44.03 -23.32
N HIS A 249 19.50 43.95 -24.44
CA HIS A 249 18.08 44.25 -24.57
C HIS A 249 17.26 43.14 -25.23
N ASN A 250 17.85 41.97 -25.56
CA ASN A 250 17.08 40.82 -26.04
C ASN A 250 16.50 40.03 -24.86
N SER A 251 15.22 39.61 -24.94
CA SER A 251 14.53 38.82 -23.92
C SER A 251 15.29 37.56 -23.55
N ASP A 252 15.88 36.90 -24.55
CA ASP A 252 16.57 35.61 -24.41
C ASP A 252 17.83 35.76 -23.55
N ALA A 253 18.56 36.87 -23.73
CA ALA A 253 19.78 37.16 -22.99
C ALA A 253 19.48 37.49 -21.53
N ILE A 254 18.40 38.24 -21.26
CA ILE A 254 17.96 38.56 -19.89
C ILE A 254 17.49 37.29 -19.18
N PHE A 255 16.64 36.49 -19.83
CA PHE A 255 16.13 35.24 -19.28
C PHE A 255 17.26 34.27 -18.94
N SER A 256 18.24 34.10 -19.84
CA SER A 256 19.40 33.24 -19.59
C SER A 256 20.30 33.77 -18.47
N ALA A 257 20.49 35.09 -18.36
CA ALA A 257 21.26 35.69 -17.28
C ALA A 257 20.59 35.49 -15.91
N ASP A 258 19.27 35.72 -15.81
CA ASP A 258 18.51 35.49 -14.58
C ASP A 258 18.49 34.00 -14.21
N TYR A 259 18.30 33.11 -15.18
CA TYR A 259 18.36 31.66 -14.95
C TYR A 259 19.73 31.24 -14.41
N ASN A 260 20.81 31.62 -15.08
CA ASN A 260 22.17 31.26 -14.67
C ASN A 260 22.50 31.85 -13.29
N PHE A 261 22.07 33.09 -13.02
CA PHE A 261 22.24 33.71 -11.71
C PHE A 261 21.51 32.94 -10.59
N VAL A 262 20.24 32.56 -10.80
CA VAL A 262 19.49 31.76 -9.82
C VAL A 262 20.11 30.37 -9.66
N PHE A 263 20.48 29.73 -10.77
CA PHE A 263 21.09 28.40 -10.76
C PHE A 263 22.38 28.38 -9.94
N ASP A 264 23.30 29.31 -10.20
CA ASP A 264 24.61 29.38 -9.56
C ASP A 264 24.56 29.74 -8.06
N ASN A 265 23.57 30.56 -7.67
CA ASN A 265 23.51 31.15 -6.33
C ASN A 265 22.50 30.48 -5.39
N LEU A 266 21.46 29.81 -5.93
CA LEU A 266 20.47 29.09 -5.13
C LEU A 266 20.62 27.57 -5.26
N ILE A 267 20.65 27.04 -6.49
CA ILE A 267 20.55 25.59 -6.76
C ILE A 267 21.92 24.91 -6.53
N THR A 268 23.00 25.48 -7.05
CA THR A 268 24.36 24.93 -6.91
C THR A 268 24.90 25.09 -5.49
N ARG A 269 24.54 26.17 -4.78
CA ARG A 269 25.12 26.53 -3.46
C ARG A 269 24.06 26.87 -2.38
N PRO A 270 23.15 25.94 -2.05
CA PRO A 270 22.05 26.22 -1.13
C PRO A 270 22.49 26.47 0.32
N VAL A 271 23.62 25.88 0.76
CA VAL A 271 24.16 26.13 2.11
C VAL A 271 24.65 27.58 2.22
N GLU A 272 25.40 28.08 1.25
CA GLU A 272 25.85 29.49 1.22
C GLU A 272 24.64 30.44 1.17
N PHE A 273 23.65 30.12 0.34
CA PHE A 273 22.41 30.89 0.26
C PHE A 273 21.65 30.95 1.60
N ALA A 274 21.56 29.83 2.32
CA ALA A 274 20.86 29.76 3.60
C ALA A 274 21.47 30.74 4.63
N PHE A 275 22.81 30.81 4.70
CA PHE A 275 23.55 31.63 5.68
C PHE A 275 24.04 32.98 5.14
N SER A 276 23.66 33.36 3.91
CA SER A 276 24.01 34.66 3.33
C SER A 276 23.35 35.85 4.03
N ASP A 277 23.79 37.06 3.73
CA ASP A 277 23.13 38.29 4.16
C ASP A 277 21.74 38.47 3.53
N ILE A 278 20.93 39.34 4.14
CA ILE A 278 19.56 39.65 3.70
C ILE A 278 19.57 40.27 2.28
N GLU A 279 20.57 41.09 1.96
CA GLU A 279 20.73 41.71 0.65
C GLU A 279 20.86 40.65 -0.46
N TYR A 280 21.73 39.67 -0.24
CA TYR A 280 21.93 38.57 -1.18
C TYR A 280 20.66 37.73 -1.39
N LYS A 281 19.90 37.46 -0.33
CA LYS A 281 18.60 36.77 -0.45
C LYS A 281 17.58 37.59 -1.25
N ASN A 282 17.60 38.91 -1.11
CA ASN A 282 16.72 39.79 -1.88
C ASN A 282 17.12 39.88 -3.36
N ASP A 283 18.42 39.87 -3.66
CA ASP A 283 18.92 39.89 -5.04
C ASP A 283 18.52 38.61 -5.79
N VAL A 284 18.67 37.44 -5.15
CA VAL A 284 18.22 36.16 -5.73
C VAL A 284 16.70 36.15 -5.94
N ASP A 285 15.91 36.62 -4.98
CA ASP A 285 14.45 36.71 -5.12
C ASP A 285 14.05 37.65 -6.27
N ARG A 286 14.78 38.76 -6.45
CA ARG A 286 14.53 39.72 -7.53
C ARG A 286 14.73 39.13 -8.92
N SER A 287 15.72 38.25 -9.11
CA SER A 287 15.91 37.51 -10.36
C SER A 287 15.00 36.28 -10.49
N LEU A 288 14.66 35.62 -9.38
CA LEU A 288 13.83 34.41 -9.40
C LEU A 288 12.35 34.70 -9.64
N ALA A 289 11.80 35.75 -9.03
CA ALA A 289 10.38 36.08 -9.15
C ALA A 289 9.90 36.22 -10.61
N PRO A 290 10.53 37.06 -11.48
CA PRO A 290 10.12 37.19 -12.87
C PRO A 290 10.33 35.90 -13.68
N LEU A 291 11.40 35.15 -13.39
CA LEU A 291 11.67 33.86 -14.03
C LEU A 291 10.56 32.85 -13.74
N LEU A 292 10.15 32.74 -12.47
CA LEU A 292 9.08 31.84 -12.05
C LEU A 292 7.69 32.31 -12.50
N ASP A 293 7.47 33.62 -12.64
CA ASP A 293 6.25 34.17 -13.25
C ASP A 293 6.14 33.74 -14.72
N ALA A 294 7.19 33.96 -15.51
CA ALA A 294 7.21 33.59 -16.92
C ALA A 294 7.02 32.07 -17.12
N ILE A 295 7.70 31.24 -16.32
CA ILE A 295 7.57 29.78 -16.41
C ILE A 295 6.15 29.31 -16.07
N LEU A 296 5.53 29.85 -15.01
CA LEU A 296 4.16 29.46 -14.63
C LEU A 296 3.10 29.99 -15.61
N GLU A 297 3.34 31.13 -16.26
CA GLU A 297 2.46 31.65 -17.32
C GLU A 297 2.47 30.71 -18.54
N ILE A 298 3.64 30.22 -18.94
CA ILE A 298 3.80 29.26 -20.04
C ILE A 298 3.14 27.92 -19.70
N GLU A 299 3.34 27.43 -18.47
CA GLU A 299 2.63 26.25 -17.94
C GLU A 299 1.11 26.45 -17.96
N GLU A 300 0.62 27.64 -17.58
CA GLU A 300 -0.80 27.94 -17.66
C GLU A 300 -1.32 27.92 -19.11
N GLY A 301 -0.55 28.44 -20.07
CA GLY A 301 -0.83 28.32 -21.49
C GLY A 301 -0.94 26.86 -21.94
N PHE A 302 0.01 26.01 -21.55
CA PHE A 302 0.03 24.58 -21.86
C PHE A 302 -1.21 23.84 -21.34
N TYR A 303 -1.49 23.91 -20.03
CA TYR A 303 -2.68 23.28 -19.46
C TYR A 303 -3.98 23.93 -19.96
N GLY A 304 -3.94 25.23 -20.31
CA GLY A 304 -5.04 25.95 -20.94
C GLY A 304 -5.44 25.36 -22.29
N LYS A 305 -4.45 25.03 -23.15
CA LYS A 305 -4.68 24.35 -24.43
C LYS A 305 -5.30 22.96 -24.23
N ILE A 306 -4.72 22.15 -23.33
CA ILE A 306 -5.22 20.80 -23.04
C ILE A 306 -6.68 20.85 -22.56
N LYS A 307 -6.97 21.73 -21.60
CA LYS A 307 -8.31 21.91 -21.05
C LYS A 307 -9.30 22.36 -22.11
N THR A 308 -8.91 23.30 -22.98
CA THR A 308 -9.78 23.81 -24.05
C THR A 308 -10.09 22.73 -25.08
N ASN A 309 -9.09 21.94 -25.48
CA ASN A 309 -9.27 20.83 -26.42
C ASN A 309 -10.19 19.75 -25.86
N ASN A 310 -9.96 19.31 -24.61
CA ASN A 310 -10.80 18.31 -23.96
C ASN A 310 -12.23 18.82 -23.73
N LYS A 311 -12.40 20.06 -23.25
CA LYS A 311 -13.73 20.66 -23.04
C LYS A 311 -14.52 20.77 -24.35
N THR A 312 -13.85 21.18 -25.44
CA THR A 312 -14.50 21.29 -26.76
C THR A 312 -14.91 19.91 -27.27
N ARG A 313 -14.03 18.90 -27.14
CA ARG A 313 -14.35 17.52 -27.51
C ARG A 313 -15.53 16.96 -26.69
N PHE A 314 -15.49 17.07 -25.37
CA PHE A 314 -16.54 16.55 -24.49
C PHE A 314 -17.90 17.24 -24.74
N SER A 315 -17.90 18.56 -24.93
CA SER A 315 -19.11 19.32 -25.29
C SER A 315 -19.69 18.86 -26.64
N LEU A 316 -18.83 18.59 -27.62
CA LEU A 316 -19.26 18.05 -28.91
C LEU A 316 -19.84 16.63 -28.75
N GLU A 317 -19.19 15.74 -28.00
CA GLU A 317 -19.67 14.38 -27.75
C GLU A 317 -21.02 14.35 -27.00
N GLU A 318 -21.22 15.24 -26.04
CA GLU A 318 -22.47 15.42 -25.29
C GLU A 318 -23.60 15.98 -26.17
N THR A 319 -23.30 16.92 -27.07
CA THR A 319 -24.31 17.45 -28.00
C THR A 319 -24.65 16.50 -29.14
N LEU A 320 -23.73 15.63 -29.56
CA LEU A 320 -23.93 14.70 -30.66
C LEU A 320 -24.73 13.45 -30.26
N ASN A 321 -24.72 13.08 -28.98
CA ASN A 321 -25.30 11.83 -28.47
C ASN A 321 -26.44 12.11 -27.49
N ASN A 322 -27.53 11.33 -27.59
CA ASN A 322 -28.64 11.44 -26.64
C ASN A 322 -28.22 10.90 -25.26
N GLU A 323 -28.52 11.66 -24.20
CA GLU A 323 -28.27 11.29 -22.80
C GLU A 323 -26.79 10.97 -22.46
N TYR A 324 -25.84 11.49 -23.25
CA TYR A 324 -24.41 11.33 -22.95
C TYR A 324 -23.92 12.46 -22.04
N TYR A 325 -23.88 12.19 -20.74
CA TYR A 325 -23.32 13.13 -19.75
C TYR A 325 -21.81 12.91 -19.62
N ALA A 326 -21.02 13.72 -20.33
CA ALA A 326 -19.57 13.63 -20.29
C ALA A 326 -19.02 14.01 -18.90
N ASN A 327 -18.03 13.25 -18.42
CA ASN A 327 -17.36 13.56 -17.16
C ASN A 327 -16.19 14.54 -17.42
N TYR A 328 -16.39 15.81 -17.06
CA TYR A 328 -15.39 16.87 -17.22
C TYR A 328 -14.26 16.82 -16.17
N ASP A 329 -14.39 16.02 -15.11
CA ASP A 329 -13.36 15.90 -14.07
C ASP A 329 -12.20 15.01 -14.53
N VAL A 330 -12.46 14.09 -15.47
CA VAL A 330 -11.44 13.16 -15.98
C VAL A 330 -10.70 13.79 -17.16
N MET A 331 -9.51 14.31 -16.89
CA MET A 331 -8.63 14.92 -17.89
C MET A 331 -7.39 14.07 -18.24
N THR A 332 -7.33 12.83 -17.76
CA THR A 332 -6.20 11.92 -18.02
C THR A 332 -6.00 11.70 -19.53
N PRO A 333 -4.76 11.82 -20.04
CA PRO A 333 -4.50 11.67 -21.47
C PRO A 333 -4.83 10.25 -21.93
N THR A 334 -5.59 10.13 -23.01
CA THR A 334 -5.88 8.84 -23.64
C THR A 334 -5.46 8.87 -25.10
N LEU A 335 -4.85 7.77 -25.57
CA LEU A 335 -4.48 7.66 -26.98
C LEU A 335 -5.75 7.70 -27.85
N PRO A 336 -5.77 8.44 -28.98
CA PRO A 336 -6.93 8.50 -29.87
C PRO A 336 -7.33 7.11 -30.41
N VAL A 337 -8.63 6.89 -30.59
CA VAL A 337 -9.19 5.57 -30.97
C VAL A 337 -8.62 5.06 -32.29
N TYR A 338 -8.48 5.95 -33.30
CA TYR A 338 -7.93 5.59 -34.60
C TYR A 338 -6.47 5.12 -34.52
N MET A 339 -5.69 5.60 -33.55
CA MET A 339 -4.31 5.13 -33.33
C MET A 339 -4.23 3.86 -32.50
N LYS A 340 -5.17 3.66 -31.56
CA LYS A 340 -5.25 2.46 -30.72
C LYS A 340 -5.52 1.21 -31.56
N GLN A 341 -6.36 1.32 -32.58
CA GLN A 341 -6.80 0.19 -33.41
C GLN A 341 -5.95 0.00 -34.68
N SER A 342 -5.14 0.99 -35.07
CA SER A 342 -4.37 0.94 -36.31
C SER A 342 -3.08 0.12 -36.17
N GLY A 343 -3.07 -1.07 -36.78
CA GLY A 343 -1.87 -1.90 -36.96
C GLY A 343 -0.78 -1.22 -37.78
N PRO A 344 -1.08 -0.65 -38.98
CA PRO A 344 -0.07 0.00 -39.82
C PRO A 344 0.67 1.14 -39.13
N MET A 345 -0.05 2.03 -38.43
CA MET A 345 0.59 3.15 -37.70
C MET A 345 1.46 2.64 -36.55
N LYS A 346 1.12 1.52 -35.93
CA LYS A 346 1.96 0.93 -34.87
C LYS A 346 3.25 0.35 -35.46
N MET A 347 3.17 -0.33 -36.60
CA MET A 347 4.34 -0.87 -37.30
C MET A 347 5.28 0.25 -37.75
N ASP A 348 4.75 1.31 -38.34
CA ASP A 348 5.53 2.48 -38.78
C ASP A 348 6.27 3.16 -37.61
N ARG A 349 5.57 3.43 -36.50
CA ARG A 349 6.21 3.98 -35.29
C ARG A 349 7.29 3.07 -34.74
N ASN A 350 7.04 1.75 -34.68
CA ASN A 350 8.02 0.80 -34.19
C ASN A 350 9.26 0.77 -35.08
N GLN A 351 9.08 0.81 -36.40
CA GLN A 351 10.18 0.88 -37.36
C GLN A 351 11.02 2.14 -37.14
N PHE A 352 10.38 3.31 -37.05
CA PHE A 352 11.06 4.57 -36.74
C PHE A 352 11.85 4.51 -35.43
N TRP A 353 11.27 3.95 -34.36
CA TRP A 353 11.96 3.83 -33.07
C TRP A 353 13.15 2.86 -33.15
N SER A 354 13.02 1.75 -33.89
CA SER A 354 14.14 0.85 -34.15
C SER A 354 15.25 1.54 -34.93
N ASP A 355 14.92 2.32 -35.95
CA ASP A 355 15.91 3.06 -36.75
C ASP A 355 16.60 4.15 -35.91
N LEU A 356 15.86 4.89 -35.10
CA LEU A 356 16.42 5.87 -34.17
C LEU A 356 17.34 5.21 -33.14
N GLN A 357 16.95 4.05 -32.59
CA GLN A 357 17.77 3.31 -31.64
C GLN A 357 19.06 2.81 -32.30
N ASN A 358 18.97 2.27 -33.52
CA ASN A 358 20.12 1.81 -34.30
C ASN A 358 21.12 2.97 -34.55
N ILE A 359 20.62 4.16 -34.88
CA ILE A 359 21.46 5.36 -35.03
C ILE A 359 22.14 5.71 -33.70
N LYS A 360 21.42 5.68 -32.58
CA LYS A 360 21.98 5.98 -31.25
C LYS A 360 23.00 4.95 -30.78
N GLU A 361 22.85 3.68 -31.15
CA GLU A 361 23.78 2.61 -30.75
C GLU A 361 24.99 2.46 -31.68
N SER A 362 24.95 3.10 -32.85
CA SER A 362 26.07 3.12 -33.78
C SER A 362 27.34 3.70 -33.14
N LYS A 363 28.49 3.15 -33.55
CA LYS A 363 29.82 3.60 -33.11
C LYS A 363 30.10 5.06 -33.50
N ASP A 364 29.44 5.57 -34.53
CA ASP A 364 29.66 6.92 -35.05
C ASP A 364 29.05 8.02 -34.16
N PHE A 365 28.07 7.69 -33.32
CA PHE A 365 27.31 8.66 -32.50
C PHE A 365 27.49 8.45 -30.98
N LEU A 366 28.68 8.00 -30.57
CA LEU A 366 29.00 7.71 -29.18
C LEU A 366 29.20 8.96 -28.30
N LEU A 367 29.58 10.09 -28.90
CA LEU A 367 29.71 11.39 -28.26
C LEU A 367 28.40 12.16 -28.46
N ARG A 368 27.46 11.98 -27.54
CA ARG A 368 26.17 12.68 -27.53
C ARG A 368 25.83 13.15 -26.11
N PRO A 369 25.14 14.29 -25.95
CA PRO A 369 24.60 14.70 -24.66
C PRO A 369 23.49 13.74 -24.19
N THR A 370 23.10 13.86 -22.93
CA THR A 370 21.91 13.19 -22.41
C THR A 370 20.64 13.79 -23.04
N ILE A 371 19.52 13.06 -23.01
CA ILE A 371 18.27 13.49 -23.65
C ILE A 371 17.63 14.70 -22.97
N MET A 372 17.86 14.86 -21.66
CA MET A 372 17.30 15.93 -20.84
C MET A 372 18.36 16.95 -20.39
N ASP A 373 19.33 17.25 -21.25
CA ASP A 373 20.38 18.22 -20.96
C ASP A 373 19.88 19.67 -21.13
N ILE A 374 20.25 20.57 -20.22
CA ILE A 374 19.92 21.99 -20.27
C ILE A 374 21.17 22.78 -20.67
N SER A 375 21.13 23.44 -21.82
CA SER A 375 22.30 24.12 -22.38
C SER A 375 22.49 25.53 -21.80
N LEU A 376 23.09 25.63 -20.61
CA LEU A 376 23.23 26.91 -19.87
C LEU A 376 24.08 27.98 -20.57
N SER A 377 25.06 27.59 -21.39
CA SER A 377 25.97 28.50 -22.11
C SER A 377 25.42 28.96 -23.45
N ASN A 378 24.35 28.35 -23.97
CA ASN A 378 23.72 28.75 -25.22
C ASN A 378 22.37 29.41 -24.92
N THR A 379 22.37 30.74 -24.89
CA THR A 379 21.21 31.56 -24.49
C THR A 379 19.95 31.23 -25.29
N ASN A 380 20.07 31.07 -26.61
CA ASN A 380 18.95 30.77 -27.50
C ASN A 380 18.39 29.36 -27.26
N SER A 381 19.28 28.39 -27.08
CA SER A 381 18.88 27.00 -26.84
C SER A 381 18.19 26.85 -25.48
N LEU A 382 18.74 27.49 -24.44
CA LEU A 382 18.11 27.55 -23.11
C LEU A 382 16.72 28.18 -23.15
N TYR A 383 16.62 29.35 -23.81
CA TYR A 383 15.34 30.06 -23.94
C TYR A 383 14.31 29.19 -24.66
N ARG A 384 14.67 28.55 -25.78
CA ARG A 384 13.78 27.64 -26.50
C ARG A 384 13.36 26.44 -25.67
N GLN A 385 14.29 25.78 -24.97
CA GLN A 385 14.00 24.62 -24.13
C GLN A 385 12.98 24.93 -23.04
N LEU A 386 13.09 26.10 -22.39
CA LEU A 386 12.24 26.45 -21.25
C LEU A 386 10.93 27.13 -21.66
N THR A 387 10.91 27.86 -22.78
CA THR A 387 9.72 28.62 -23.21
C THR A 387 8.83 27.91 -24.22
N GLN A 388 9.27 26.78 -24.77
CA GLN A 388 8.45 26.01 -25.72
C GLN A 388 7.18 25.46 -25.05
N GLU A 389 6.01 25.88 -25.53
CA GLU A 389 4.74 25.52 -24.93
C GLU A 389 4.41 24.02 -25.05
N ASP A 390 4.94 23.32 -26.06
CA ASP A 390 4.60 21.91 -26.33
C ASP A 390 5.42 20.89 -25.52
N ASP A 391 6.57 21.31 -24.96
CA ASP A 391 7.44 20.48 -24.13
C ASP A 391 7.55 21.10 -22.73
N ASP A 392 7.03 20.41 -21.72
CA ASP A 392 7.03 20.87 -20.33
C ASP A 392 8.13 20.24 -19.47
N TYR A 393 8.85 19.22 -19.95
CA TYR A 393 9.75 18.44 -19.11
C TYR A 393 10.91 19.28 -18.55
N TYR A 394 11.50 20.19 -19.34
CA TYR A 394 12.56 21.08 -18.87
C TYR A 394 12.07 22.04 -17.78
N ARG A 395 10.82 22.53 -17.88
CA ARG A 395 10.20 23.35 -16.83
C ARG A 395 9.97 22.51 -15.57
N LYS A 396 9.50 21.25 -15.69
CA LYS A 396 9.38 20.34 -14.54
C LYS A 396 10.72 20.09 -13.85
N GLN A 397 11.80 19.91 -14.60
CA GLN A 397 13.14 19.75 -14.04
C GLN A 397 13.55 20.96 -13.20
N PHE A 398 13.38 22.18 -13.73
CA PHE A 398 13.68 23.40 -13.00
C PHE A 398 12.81 23.55 -11.74
N ILE A 399 11.50 23.27 -11.83
CA ILE A 399 10.59 23.29 -10.68
C ILE A 399 10.99 22.27 -9.60
N LEU A 400 11.40 21.05 -10.00
CA LEU A 400 11.89 20.04 -9.08
C LEU A 400 13.17 20.49 -8.37
N GLN A 401 14.14 21.05 -9.11
CA GLN A 401 15.38 21.59 -8.55
C GLN A 401 15.09 22.69 -7.52
N LEU A 402 14.20 23.65 -7.83
CA LEU A 402 13.80 24.70 -6.90
C LEU A 402 13.15 24.13 -5.63
N CYS A 403 12.22 23.19 -5.76
CA CYS A 403 11.52 22.59 -4.63
C CYS A 403 12.46 21.82 -3.69
N LEU A 404 13.32 20.95 -4.24
CA LEU A 404 14.28 20.18 -3.45
C LEU A 404 15.27 21.10 -2.72
N THR A 405 15.79 22.10 -3.42
CA THR A 405 16.75 23.08 -2.87
C THR A 405 16.11 23.91 -1.76
N ALA A 406 14.92 24.46 -2.00
CA ALA A 406 14.21 25.27 -1.01
C ALA A 406 13.79 24.45 0.22
N ASN A 407 13.51 23.16 0.06
CA ASN A 407 13.23 22.26 1.16
C ASN A 407 14.46 22.01 2.03
N LEU A 408 15.62 21.78 1.41
CA LEU A 408 16.89 21.67 2.13
C LEU A 408 17.22 22.96 2.88
N VAL A 409 17.08 24.13 2.25
CA VAL A 409 17.28 25.44 2.90
C VAL A 409 16.33 25.64 4.07
N ARG A 410 15.05 25.29 3.90
CA ARG A 410 14.04 25.33 4.97
C ARG A 410 14.44 24.45 6.15
N ASN A 411 14.93 23.24 5.89
CA ASN A 411 15.36 22.32 6.93
C ASN A 411 16.62 22.83 7.64
N LEU A 412 17.62 23.34 6.91
CA LEU A 412 18.85 23.95 7.48
C LEU A 412 18.56 25.15 8.39
N ILE A 413 17.58 25.98 8.02
CA ILE A 413 17.19 27.16 8.80
C ILE A 413 16.29 26.77 10.00
N SER A 414 15.42 25.78 9.85
CA SER A 414 14.43 25.41 10.88
C SER A 414 14.95 24.42 11.91
N SER A 415 15.76 23.44 11.48
CA SER A 415 16.27 22.35 12.31
C SER A 415 17.69 22.65 12.78
N ASP A 416 17.87 22.83 14.09
CA ASP A 416 19.19 23.06 14.68
C ASP A 416 20.08 21.81 14.60
N GLU A 417 19.50 20.62 14.59
CA GLU A 417 20.21 19.35 14.44
C GLU A 417 20.84 19.22 13.05
N THR A 418 20.05 19.46 11.99
CA THR A 418 20.55 19.47 10.61
C THR A 418 21.65 20.52 10.45
N ARG A 419 21.45 21.71 11.02
CA ARG A 419 22.46 22.77 11.01
C ARG A 419 23.76 22.34 11.69
N HIS A 420 23.68 21.69 12.85
CA HIS A 420 24.84 21.20 13.58
C HIS A 420 25.59 20.13 12.77
N PHE A 421 24.88 19.20 12.14
CA PHE A 421 25.46 18.18 11.26
C PHE A 421 26.24 18.82 10.10
N TYR A 422 25.61 19.73 9.34
CA TYR A 422 26.26 20.42 8.21
C TYR A 422 27.47 21.25 8.69
N LYS A 423 27.34 22.01 9.78
CA LYS A 423 28.44 22.76 10.38
C LYS A 423 29.63 21.85 10.73
N SER A 424 29.35 20.71 11.38
CA SER A 424 30.38 19.74 11.77
C SER A 424 31.12 19.18 10.57
N CYS A 425 30.41 18.86 9.48
CA CYS A 425 31.01 18.34 8.26
C CYS A 425 31.89 19.40 7.58
N TYR A 426 31.38 20.62 7.40
CA TYR A 426 32.13 21.72 6.78
C TYR A 426 33.42 22.06 7.55
N LEU A 427 33.37 22.11 8.88
CA LEU A 427 34.55 22.40 9.70
C LEU A 427 35.58 21.26 9.70
N ARG A 428 35.16 20.00 9.54
CA ARG A 428 36.09 18.86 9.42
C ARG A 428 36.83 18.88 8.08
N GLU A 429 36.15 19.25 7.00
CA GLU A 429 36.74 19.30 5.66
C GLU A 429 37.60 20.56 5.47
N ASN A 430 37.11 21.72 5.91
CA ASN A 430 37.81 22.99 5.83
C ASN A 430 37.62 23.80 7.13
N PRO A 431 38.59 23.75 8.07
CA PRO A 431 38.53 24.49 9.32
C PRO A 431 38.45 26.01 9.17
N MET A 432 38.83 26.56 8.00
CA MET A 432 38.83 28.00 7.69
C MET A 432 37.61 28.38 6.84
N SER A 433 36.43 27.79 7.11
CA SER A 433 35.21 28.10 6.36
C SER A 433 34.75 29.55 6.57
N HIS A 434 34.37 30.23 5.49
CA HIS A 434 33.84 31.60 5.52
C HIS A 434 32.35 31.68 5.90
N ILE A 435 31.64 30.54 5.96
CA ILE A 435 30.21 30.47 6.26
C ILE A 435 29.99 30.57 7.77
N ASN A 436 29.19 31.54 8.19
CA ASN A 436 28.82 31.69 9.59
C ASN A 436 27.51 30.93 9.91
N PHE A 437 27.64 29.71 10.41
CA PHE A 437 26.50 28.86 10.78
C PHE A 437 25.76 29.30 12.05
N GLU A 438 26.34 30.19 12.86
CA GLU A 438 25.77 30.62 14.16
C GLU A 438 25.05 31.96 14.08
N ASN A 439 25.49 32.85 13.19
CA ASN A 439 24.99 34.23 13.11
C ASN A 439 23.81 34.39 12.13
N LEU A 440 22.73 33.65 12.37
CA LEU A 440 21.45 33.87 11.68
C LEU A 440 20.58 34.81 12.50
N ASP A 441 20.64 36.10 12.18
CA ASP A 441 19.69 37.09 12.71
C ASP A 441 18.25 36.63 12.46
N GLU A 442 17.35 36.86 13.42
CA GLU A 442 15.93 36.48 13.29
C GLU A 442 15.27 37.08 12.04
N ASN A 443 15.67 38.28 11.64
CA ASN A 443 15.21 38.90 10.39
C ASN A 443 15.67 38.13 9.15
N ASN A 444 16.92 37.65 9.14
CA ASN A 444 17.50 36.87 8.05
C ASN A 444 16.85 35.47 7.98
N LYS A 445 16.68 34.83 9.14
CA LYS A 445 15.96 33.57 9.31
C LYS A 445 14.54 33.65 8.74
N LYS A 446 13.78 34.67 9.17
CA LYS A 446 12.41 34.90 8.72
C LYS A 446 12.35 35.17 7.22
N ARG A 447 13.29 35.93 6.66
CA ARG A 447 13.35 36.20 5.22
C ARG A 447 13.60 34.93 4.40
N GLY A 448 14.57 34.11 4.80
CA GLY A 448 14.87 32.84 4.13
C GLY A 448 13.69 31.87 4.16
N LEU A 449 13.09 31.66 5.34
CA LEU A 449 11.91 30.80 5.47
C LEU A 449 10.71 31.31 4.65
N ASN A 450 10.44 32.61 4.71
CA ASN A 450 9.35 33.21 3.93
C ASN A 450 9.56 33.03 2.42
N LEU A 451 10.78 33.20 1.93
CA LEU A 451 11.11 32.99 0.52
C LEU A 451 10.87 31.53 0.11
N CYS A 452 11.40 30.57 0.86
CA CYS A 452 11.24 29.15 0.57
C CYS A 452 9.76 28.72 0.62
N SER A 453 9.00 29.16 1.62
CA SER A 453 7.56 28.87 1.72
C SER A 453 6.73 29.59 0.65
N TYR A 454 7.15 30.77 0.22
CA TYR A 454 6.51 31.48 -0.88
C TYR A 454 6.68 30.71 -2.20
N ILE A 455 7.89 30.30 -2.54
CA ILE A 455 8.18 29.58 -3.79
C ILE A 455 7.51 28.20 -3.79
N CYS A 456 7.80 27.36 -2.79
CA CYS A 456 7.33 25.98 -2.76
C CYS A 456 5.82 25.88 -2.52
N ASP A 457 5.33 26.41 -1.40
CA ASP A 457 3.97 26.14 -0.94
C ASP A 457 2.95 27.06 -1.60
N ASN A 458 3.26 28.37 -1.69
CA ASN A 458 2.31 29.36 -2.18
C ASN A 458 2.23 29.44 -3.70
N ARG A 459 3.34 29.23 -4.41
CA ARG A 459 3.35 29.32 -5.87
C ARG A 459 3.23 27.95 -6.52
N ILE A 460 4.25 27.11 -6.34
CA ILE A 460 4.39 25.85 -7.09
C ILE A 460 3.33 24.84 -6.68
N LEU A 461 3.23 24.49 -5.40
CA LEU A 461 2.31 23.44 -4.95
C LEU A 461 0.84 23.84 -5.15
N LYS A 462 0.47 25.10 -4.92
CA LYS A 462 -0.90 25.59 -5.18
C LYS A 462 -1.25 25.57 -6.67
N PHE A 463 -0.32 25.92 -7.55
CA PHE A 463 -0.53 25.87 -8.99
C PHE A 463 -0.81 24.44 -9.46
N TYR A 464 0.08 23.50 -9.14
CA TYR A 464 -0.04 22.12 -9.61
C TYR A 464 -1.18 21.36 -8.93
N LYS A 465 -1.59 21.71 -7.70
CA LYS A 465 -2.74 21.07 -7.04
C LYS A 465 -4.02 21.11 -7.88
N ILE A 466 -4.21 22.17 -8.69
CA ILE A 466 -5.42 22.34 -9.51
C ILE A 466 -5.21 21.83 -10.94
N LYS A 467 -4.04 22.11 -11.53
CA LYS A 467 -3.78 21.88 -12.96
C LYS A 467 -3.21 20.48 -13.24
N ASP A 468 -2.40 19.94 -12.34
CA ASP A 468 -1.72 18.64 -12.46
C ASP A 468 -1.52 17.97 -11.08
N PRO A 469 -2.55 17.27 -10.59
CA PRO A 469 -2.50 16.64 -9.27
C PRO A 469 -1.47 15.49 -9.19
N ASP A 470 -1.12 14.86 -10.31
CA ASP A 470 -0.13 13.79 -10.34
C ASP A 470 1.27 14.34 -10.07
N PHE A 471 1.65 15.42 -10.77
CA PHE A 471 2.92 16.10 -10.51
C PHE A 471 2.98 16.71 -9.10
N HIS A 472 1.87 17.24 -8.60
CA HIS A 472 1.76 17.71 -7.21
C HIS A 472 2.10 16.60 -6.20
N ASN A 473 1.52 15.41 -6.38
CA ASN A 473 1.79 14.25 -5.52
C ASN A 473 3.24 13.78 -5.62
N ILE A 474 3.84 13.81 -6.82
CA ILE A 474 5.26 13.49 -7.03
C ILE A 474 6.13 14.44 -6.23
N ILE A 475 5.93 15.77 -6.34
CA ILE A 475 6.72 16.76 -5.60
C ILE A 475 6.59 16.50 -4.09
N GLN A 476 5.36 16.40 -3.56
CA GLN A 476 5.15 16.20 -2.12
C GLN A 476 5.83 14.92 -1.61
N LYS A 477 5.71 13.81 -2.35
CA LYS A 477 6.34 12.55 -1.96
C LYS A 477 7.86 12.64 -1.97
N LEU A 478 8.45 13.29 -2.99
CA LEU A 478 9.89 13.51 -3.06
C LEU A 478 10.38 14.38 -1.90
N LEU A 479 9.70 15.48 -1.59
CA LEU A 479 10.04 16.36 -0.47
C LEU A 479 10.00 15.61 0.87
N SER A 480 8.92 14.88 1.16
CA SER A 480 8.80 14.10 2.39
C SER A 480 9.79 12.92 2.46
N SER A 481 10.16 12.34 1.31
CA SER A 481 11.16 11.29 1.25
C SER A 481 12.55 11.84 1.54
N ASP A 482 12.90 12.98 0.93
CA ASP A 482 14.19 13.64 1.12
C ASP A 482 14.42 14.04 2.58
N GLU A 483 13.40 14.61 3.24
CA GLU A 483 13.46 14.91 4.68
C GLU A 483 13.80 13.68 5.52
N LYS A 484 13.14 12.55 5.26
CA LYS A 484 13.40 11.28 5.97
C LYS A 484 14.81 10.76 5.71
N PHE A 485 15.29 10.85 4.47
CA PHE A 485 16.66 10.44 4.12
C PHE A 485 17.72 11.34 4.78
N VAL A 486 17.49 12.64 4.87
CA VAL A 486 18.38 13.57 5.58
C VAL A 486 18.44 13.23 7.07
N THR A 487 17.30 12.99 7.72
CA THR A 487 17.28 12.57 9.14
C THR A 487 18.00 11.23 9.34
N ALA A 488 17.72 10.22 8.51
CA ALA A 488 18.42 8.93 8.58
C ALA A 488 19.94 9.08 8.34
N LYS A 489 20.35 10.02 7.48
CA LYS A 489 21.77 10.35 7.25
C LYS A 489 22.42 10.99 8.48
N ILE A 490 21.73 11.91 9.16
CA ILE A 490 22.22 12.54 10.40
C ILE A 490 22.49 11.49 11.47
N ASP A 491 21.60 10.50 11.58
CA ASP A 491 21.75 9.37 12.50
C ASP A 491 22.83 8.34 12.09
N GLY A 492 23.42 8.50 10.90
CA GLY A 492 24.43 7.60 10.36
C GLY A 492 23.86 6.28 9.83
N PHE A 493 22.65 6.32 9.27
CA PHE A 493 21.95 5.17 8.66
C PHE A 493 21.74 3.99 9.63
N LYS A 494 21.60 4.28 10.94
CA LYS A 494 21.36 3.27 11.98
C LYS A 494 20.11 2.42 11.74
N ASP A 495 19.08 3.01 11.16
CA ASP A 495 17.84 2.30 10.82
C ASP A 495 18.08 1.07 9.95
N PHE A 496 19.08 1.11 9.08
CA PHE A 496 19.44 0.01 8.17
C PHE A 496 20.37 -1.03 8.79
N GLN A 497 20.92 -0.79 9.99
CA GLN A 497 21.82 -1.72 10.67
C GLN A 497 21.10 -2.94 11.25
N SER A 498 19.82 -2.78 11.58
CA SER A 498 19.03 -3.78 12.34
C SER A 498 18.22 -4.74 11.46
N PHE A 499 18.53 -4.82 10.16
CA PHE A 499 17.81 -5.69 9.23
C PHE A 499 18.03 -7.17 9.59
N LYS A 500 16.94 -7.89 9.87
CA LYS A 500 16.98 -9.31 10.24
C LYS A 500 16.67 -10.17 9.01
N ILE A 501 17.69 -10.80 8.44
CA ILE A 501 17.51 -11.79 7.38
C ILE A 501 16.98 -13.08 8.03
N SER A 502 15.87 -13.58 7.49
CA SER A 502 15.31 -14.84 7.97
C SER A 502 16.10 -16.00 7.39
N ASN A 503 16.75 -16.77 8.26
CA ASN A 503 17.45 -18.01 7.91
C ASN A 503 16.58 -19.25 8.13
N GLN A 504 15.28 -19.05 8.32
CA GLN A 504 14.35 -20.14 8.58
C GLN A 504 14.05 -20.88 7.28
N GLU A 505 14.37 -22.17 7.24
CA GLU A 505 13.88 -23.06 6.19
C GLU A 505 12.36 -23.18 6.32
N ILE A 506 11.64 -22.57 5.38
CA ILE A 506 10.18 -22.63 5.36
C ILE A 506 9.79 -24.01 4.85
N SER A 507 9.44 -24.91 5.77
CA SER A 507 8.81 -26.18 5.42
C SER A 507 7.45 -25.94 4.77
N SER A 508 7.06 -26.80 3.83
CA SER A 508 5.71 -26.76 3.27
C SER A 508 4.68 -26.87 4.41
N PRO A 509 3.68 -25.97 4.48
CA PRO A 509 2.67 -26.03 5.53
C PRO A 509 1.89 -27.34 5.42
N ASP A 510 1.65 -27.97 6.57
CA ASP A 510 0.76 -29.13 6.61
C ASP A 510 -0.69 -28.66 6.64
N PHE A 511 -1.48 -29.16 5.69
CA PHE A 511 -2.89 -28.84 5.58
C PHE A 511 -3.71 -30.04 6.02
N ASP A 512 -4.61 -29.82 6.99
CA ASP A 512 -5.57 -30.83 7.37
C ASP A 512 -6.51 -31.15 6.19
N LYS A 513 -6.27 -32.29 5.55
CA LYS A 513 -7.10 -32.83 4.45
C LYS A 513 -8.25 -33.69 4.97
N THR A 514 -8.54 -33.65 6.27
CA THR A 514 -9.63 -34.41 6.88
C THR A 514 -10.86 -33.53 7.09
N PHE A 515 -12.02 -34.03 6.66
CA PHE A 515 -13.28 -33.39 7.00
C PHE A 515 -13.74 -33.86 8.38
N LYS A 516 -14.39 -32.95 9.11
CA LYS A 516 -15.08 -33.32 10.35
C LYS A 516 -16.14 -34.37 10.05
N ARG A 517 -16.23 -35.39 10.91
CA ARG A 517 -17.21 -36.48 10.75
C ARG A 517 -18.61 -35.97 11.11
N PHE A 518 -19.62 -36.44 10.36
CA PHE A 518 -21.02 -36.26 10.73
C PHE A 518 -21.36 -37.09 11.98
N THR A 519 -22.17 -36.52 12.86
CA THR A 519 -22.66 -37.21 14.06
C THR A 519 -23.89 -38.06 13.76
N PHE A 520 -24.33 -38.89 14.70
CA PHE A 520 -25.54 -39.71 14.55
C PHE A 520 -26.86 -38.90 14.46
N ILE A 521 -26.82 -37.61 14.77
CA ILE A 521 -27.99 -36.73 14.61
C ILE A 521 -28.06 -36.31 13.14
N LYS A 522 -28.99 -36.91 12.39
CA LYS A 522 -29.20 -36.59 10.97
C LYS A 522 -29.64 -35.14 10.75
N MET A 523 -30.41 -34.58 11.68
CA MET A 523 -30.88 -33.19 11.63
C MET A 523 -29.94 -32.26 12.40
N GLY A 524 -30.08 -30.94 12.21
CA GLY A 524 -29.20 -29.95 12.83
C GLY A 524 -29.16 -29.96 14.36
N ASN A 525 -30.24 -30.38 15.03
CA ASN A 525 -30.26 -30.56 16.48
C ASN A 525 -31.16 -31.72 16.91
N LYS A 526 -31.03 -32.13 18.18
CA LYS A 526 -31.77 -33.27 18.74
C LYS A 526 -33.28 -33.07 18.77
N SER A 527 -33.76 -31.85 19.04
CA SER A 527 -35.18 -31.53 19.14
C SER A 527 -35.90 -31.68 17.80
N ILE A 528 -35.29 -31.17 16.72
CA ILE A 528 -35.81 -31.33 15.36
C ILE A 528 -35.75 -32.80 14.97
N ASN A 529 -34.64 -33.48 15.26
CA ASN A 529 -34.50 -34.91 14.96
C ASN A 529 -35.54 -35.76 15.71
N SER A 530 -35.97 -35.38 16.91
CA SER A 530 -37.00 -36.15 17.64
C SER A 530 -38.39 -35.93 17.04
N ILE A 531 -38.74 -34.70 16.66
CA ILE A 531 -40.02 -34.38 16.01
C ILE A 531 -40.11 -35.09 14.66
N TRP A 532 -39.05 -35.04 13.85
CA TRP A 532 -38.99 -35.71 12.54
C TRP A 532 -39.00 -37.23 12.62
N LYS A 533 -38.77 -37.80 13.81
CA LYS A 533 -38.92 -39.24 14.07
C LYS A 533 -40.32 -39.64 14.55
N ILE A 534 -41.22 -38.68 14.78
CA ILE A 534 -42.62 -38.99 15.12
C ILE A 534 -43.24 -39.69 13.91
N ALA A 535 -43.65 -40.94 14.10
CA ALA A 535 -44.30 -41.72 13.04
C ALA A 535 -45.68 -41.14 12.74
N THR A 536 -45.85 -40.58 11.55
CA THR A 536 -47.10 -40.02 11.04
C THR A 536 -47.65 -40.90 9.92
N GLY A 537 -48.97 -41.10 9.88
CA GLY A 537 -49.67 -41.91 8.90
C GLY A 537 -51.17 -41.91 9.14
N LEU A 538 -51.96 -42.22 8.10
CA LEU A 538 -53.43 -42.28 8.17
C LEU A 538 -53.91 -43.34 9.19
N ASP A 539 -53.12 -44.38 9.38
CA ASP A 539 -53.30 -45.43 10.40
C ASP A 539 -53.34 -44.90 11.84
N LYS A 540 -52.76 -43.71 12.09
CA LYS A 540 -52.69 -43.12 13.43
C LYS A 540 -53.79 -42.08 13.72
N ILE A 541 -54.64 -41.77 12.74
CA ILE A 541 -55.62 -40.67 12.82
C ILE A 541 -57.05 -41.19 13.07
N GLU A 542 -57.37 -42.43 12.73
CA GLU A 542 -58.67 -43.02 13.05
C GLU A 542 -58.88 -43.08 14.57
N ARG A 543 -59.87 -42.33 15.06
CA ARG A 543 -60.35 -42.39 16.44
C ARG A 543 -61.85 -42.68 16.38
N ASP A 544 -62.24 -43.87 16.81
CA ASP A 544 -63.65 -44.23 16.94
C ASP A 544 -64.31 -43.33 18.00
N VAL A 545 -65.40 -42.64 17.63
CA VAL A 545 -66.18 -41.80 18.53
C VAL A 545 -67.26 -42.66 19.22
N GLU A 546 -67.50 -42.43 20.51
CA GLU A 546 -68.55 -43.12 21.27
C GLU A 546 -69.96 -42.85 20.71
N LYS A 547 -70.90 -43.78 20.92
CA LYS A 547 -72.26 -43.68 20.39
C LYS A 547 -73.25 -43.01 21.36
N PRO A 548 -74.25 -42.23 20.88
CA PRO A 548 -75.20 -41.49 21.72
C PRO A 548 -76.09 -42.36 22.62
N GLU A 549 -76.40 -43.59 22.20
CA GLU A 549 -77.32 -44.46 22.94
C GLU A 549 -76.78 -44.84 24.32
N GLY A 550 -75.47 -45.12 24.41
CA GLY A 550 -74.83 -45.48 25.68
C GLY A 550 -74.86 -44.36 26.72
N VAL A 551 -74.84 -43.10 26.27
CA VAL A 551 -74.93 -41.93 27.16
C VAL A 551 -76.37 -41.70 27.64
N TYR A 552 -77.37 -42.04 26.82
CA TYR A 552 -78.79 -41.91 27.18
C TYR A 552 -79.18 -42.95 28.24
N GLU A 553 -78.80 -44.22 28.01
CA GLU A 553 -79.03 -45.32 28.97
C GLU A 553 -78.32 -45.08 30.30
N ALA A 554 -77.11 -44.53 30.27
CA ALA A 554 -76.38 -44.15 31.48
C ALA A 554 -77.09 -43.02 32.25
N ALA A 555 -77.70 -42.05 31.55
CA ALA A 555 -78.50 -41.00 32.18
C ALA A 555 -79.80 -41.55 32.78
N HIS A 556 -80.51 -42.44 32.06
CA HIS A 556 -81.71 -43.11 32.56
C HIS A 556 -81.43 -43.97 33.80
N SER A 557 -80.35 -44.77 33.76
CA SER A 557 -79.96 -45.64 34.87
C SER A 557 -79.60 -44.84 36.12
N LYS A 558 -78.96 -43.67 35.95
CA LYS A 558 -78.66 -42.75 37.07
C LYS A 558 -79.94 -42.17 37.69
N TRP A 559 -80.93 -41.86 36.88
CA TRP A 559 -82.23 -41.39 37.35
C TRP A 559 -82.99 -42.47 38.12
N GLU A 560 -83.09 -43.69 37.59
CA GLU A 560 -83.74 -44.82 38.29
C GLU A 560 -83.09 -45.12 39.65
N CYS A 561 -81.76 -45.01 39.74
CA CYS A 561 -81.03 -45.18 41.00
C CYS A 561 -81.32 -44.05 42.02
N LYS A 562 -81.59 -42.81 41.58
CA LYS A 562 -81.94 -41.69 42.47
C LYS A 562 -83.36 -41.78 43.02
N ALA A 563 -84.30 -42.40 42.30
CA ALA A 563 -85.69 -42.56 42.74
C ALA A 563 -85.87 -43.56 43.91
N SER A 564 -84.87 -44.39 44.22
CA SER A 564 -84.95 -45.46 45.24
C SER A 564 -83.99 -45.31 46.44
N ALA A 565 -83.31 -44.18 46.62
CA ALA A 565 -82.37 -43.98 47.73
C ALA A 565 -82.35 -42.52 48.24
N GLU A 566 -82.35 -42.35 49.58
CA GLU A 566 -82.21 -41.07 50.27
C GLU A 566 -80.99 -40.26 49.78
N ALA A 567 -81.21 -38.96 49.62
CA ALA A 567 -80.34 -38.00 48.95
C ALA A 567 -78.87 -38.03 49.41
N PRO A 568 -77.90 -38.14 48.48
CA PRO A 568 -76.52 -37.83 48.76
C PRO A 568 -76.24 -36.34 48.51
N SER A 569 -75.75 -35.70 49.57
CA SER A 569 -75.22 -34.35 49.62
C SER A 569 -73.94 -34.17 48.79
N GLY A 570 -73.85 -33.08 48.02
CA GLY A 570 -72.61 -32.30 47.94
C GLY A 570 -71.74 -32.36 46.68
N GLU A 571 -72.26 -32.14 45.46
CA GLU A 571 -71.45 -31.72 44.29
C GLU A 571 -72.19 -30.69 43.43
N ALA A 572 -72.27 -29.43 43.86
CA ALA A 572 -73.08 -28.42 43.17
C ALA A 572 -72.33 -27.59 42.09
N LYS A 573 -71.01 -27.75 41.90
CA LYS A 573 -70.21 -26.78 41.12
C LYS A 573 -69.99 -27.10 39.62
N ASP A 574 -69.93 -28.36 39.20
CA ASP A 574 -69.74 -28.74 37.78
C ASP A 574 -70.88 -29.58 37.18
N GLU A 575 -71.93 -29.81 37.97
CA GLU A 575 -73.11 -30.58 37.58
C GLU A 575 -73.74 -30.01 36.30
N ILE A 576 -73.82 -28.68 36.20
CA ILE A 576 -74.38 -27.98 35.04
C ILE A 576 -73.57 -28.24 33.77
N VAL A 577 -72.23 -28.28 33.82
CA VAL A 577 -71.39 -28.52 32.64
C VAL A 577 -71.49 -29.97 32.18
N ARG A 578 -71.55 -30.92 33.12
CA ARG A 578 -71.78 -32.35 32.79
C ARG A 578 -73.16 -32.57 32.20
N GLN A 579 -74.19 -31.96 32.78
CA GLN A 579 -75.54 -31.98 32.22
C GLN A 579 -75.54 -31.37 30.83
N TRP A 580 -74.83 -30.26 30.61
CA TRP A 580 -74.71 -29.62 29.30
C TRP A 580 -73.97 -30.47 28.26
N GLN A 581 -72.87 -31.13 28.63
CA GLN A 581 -72.15 -32.08 27.76
C GLN A 581 -73.03 -33.27 27.39
N THR A 582 -73.77 -33.80 28.37
CA THR A 582 -74.71 -34.92 28.20
C THR A 582 -75.85 -34.51 27.26
N LEU A 583 -76.48 -33.35 27.50
CA LEU A 583 -77.52 -32.81 26.62
C LEU A 583 -76.97 -32.50 25.22
N ARG A 584 -75.76 -31.95 25.07
CA ARG A 584 -75.12 -31.72 23.75
C ARG A 584 -74.97 -33.02 22.97
N PHE A 585 -74.56 -34.09 23.64
CA PHE A 585 -74.36 -35.39 23.03
C PHE A 585 -75.69 -36.07 22.67
N LEU A 586 -76.71 -35.94 23.53
CA LEU A 586 -78.04 -36.53 23.34
C LEU A 586 -78.96 -35.74 22.41
N ARG A 587 -78.66 -34.47 22.16
CA ARG A 587 -79.47 -33.53 21.37
C ARG A 587 -79.84 -34.08 20.00
N SER A 588 -78.94 -34.80 19.33
CA SER A 588 -79.14 -35.24 17.95
C SER A 588 -80.24 -36.29 17.80
N GLN A 589 -80.49 -37.11 18.83
CA GLN A 589 -81.45 -38.22 18.76
C GLN A 589 -82.69 -38.01 19.65
N TYR A 590 -82.55 -37.40 20.84
CA TYR A 590 -83.61 -37.37 21.87
C TYR A 590 -84.23 -35.98 22.10
N LEU A 591 -84.12 -35.09 21.11
CA LEU A 591 -84.51 -33.67 21.23
C LEU A 591 -85.95 -33.45 21.69
N PHE A 592 -86.89 -34.29 21.24
CA PHE A 592 -88.31 -34.10 21.55
C PHE A 592 -88.66 -34.37 23.01
N ASP A 593 -87.87 -35.21 23.72
CA ASP A 593 -88.06 -35.50 25.15
C ASP A 593 -87.55 -34.37 26.06
N PHE A 594 -86.83 -33.39 25.50
CA PHE A 594 -86.29 -32.27 26.27
C PHE A 594 -87.39 -31.31 26.75
N ASN A 595 -88.62 -31.41 26.24
CA ASN A 595 -89.75 -30.62 26.73
C ASN A 595 -90.11 -30.92 28.20
N LYS A 596 -89.63 -32.04 28.75
CA LYS A 596 -89.78 -32.43 30.15
C LYS A 596 -88.63 -31.92 31.04
N VAL A 597 -87.54 -31.43 30.43
CA VAL A 597 -86.38 -30.86 31.13
C VAL A 597 -86.63 -29.38 31.45
N ASN A 598 -86.60 -29.02 32.73
CA ASN A 598 -86.64 -27.61 33.16
C ASN A 598 -85.38 -27.26 33.98
N GLU A 599 -85.15 -25.98 34.27
CA GLU A 599 -83.94 -25.51 34.98
C GLU A 599 -83.82 -26.09 36.41
N ASN A 600 -84.91 -26.56 37.00
CA ASN A 600 -84.93 -27.13 38.33
C ASN A 600 -84.75 -28.66 38.33
N THR A 601 -85.23 -29.37 37.30
CA THR A 601 -85.15 -30.84 37.17
C THR A 601 -83.93 -31.30 36.36
N GLY A 602 -83.38 -30.48 35.46
CA GLY A 602 -82.18 -30.82 34.67
C GLY A 602 -82.36 -32.08 33.81
N VAL A 603 -81.26 -32.83 33.58
CA VAL A 603 -81.28 -34.06 32.75
C VAL A 603 -82.24 -35.12 33.30
N ASP A 604 -82.47 -35.12 34.62
CA ASP A 604 -83.42 -36.01 35.29
C ASP A 604 -84.87 -35.76 34.82
N GLY A 605 -85.18 -34.53 34.40
CA GLY A 605 -86.46 -34.15 33.81
C GLY A 605 -86.79 -34.89 32.51
N LEU A 606 -85.82 -35.47 31.79
CA LEU A 606 -86.11 -36.32 30.62
C LEU A 606 -87.03 -37.51 30.95
N PHE A 607 -87.10 -37.90 32.23
CA PHE A 607 -87.71 -39.15 32.68
C PHE A 607 -88.91 -38.97 33.65
N GLU A 608 -89.27 -37.74 34.07
CA GLU A 608 -90.39 -37.48 35.01
C GLU A 608 -91.78 -37.32 34.34
N SER A 609 -92.87 -37.71 35.05
CA SER A 609 -94.27 -37.62 34.61
C SER A 609 -94.97 -36.31 35.05
N TYR A 610 -95.68 -35.66 34.13
CA TYR A 610 -96.17 -34.27 34.22
C TYR A 610 -97.38 -34.05 35.18
N GLU A 611 -97.23 -33.23 36.24
CA GLU A 611 -98.35 -32.56 36.96
C GLU A 611 -98.17 -31.03 36.94
N LYS A 612 -99.25 -30.26 36.74
CA LYS A 612 -99.22 -28.79 36.50
C LYS A 612 -99.18 -27.98 37.81
N ASP A 613 -98.18 -27.12 38.00
CA ASP A 613 -98.16 -26.07 39.04
C ASP A 613 -98.20 -24.66 38.41
N GLU A 614 -99.33 -23.96 38.55
CA GLU A 614 -99.59 -22.62 37.98
C GLU A 614 -99.73 -21.49 39.03
N VAL A 615 -99.24 -21.65 40.28
CA VAL A 615 -99.62 -20.74 41.41
C VAL A 615 -98.49 -19.85 42.00
N LEU A 616 -97.26 -19.81 41.47
CA LEU A 616 -96.13 -19.07 42.08
C LEU A 616 -95.70 -17.73 41.41
N ASN A 617 -96.48 -17.19 40.46
CA ASN A 617 -95.96 -16.19 39.51
C ASN A 617 -96.04 -14.69 39.93
N ASP A 618 -96.70 -14.31 41.03
CA ASP A 618 -96.81 -12.89 41.44
C ASP A 618 -95.73 -12.41 42.45
N ASP A 619 -95.18 -13.30 43.28
CA ASP A 619 -94.21 -12.93 44.33
C ASP A 619 -92.79 -12.66 43.79
N ILE A 620 -92.41 -13.31 42.68
CA ILE A 620 -91.12 -13.12 42.01
C ILE A 620 -91.07 -11.78 41.26
N LYS A 621 -92.22 -11.32 40.72
CA LYS A 621 -92.33 -10.08 39.95
C LYS A 621 -92.18 -8.82 40.83
N GLN A 622 -92.71 -8.83 42.06
CA GLN A 622 -92.52 -7.73 43.02
C GLN A 622 -91.07 -7.63 43.54
N LYS A 623 -90.37 -8.75 43.78
CA LYS A 623 -88.96 -8.76 44.21
C LYS A 623 -88.00 -8.21 43.16
N LEU A 624 -88.26 -8.43 41.86
CA LEU A 624 -87.46 -7.84 40.77
C LEU A 624 -87.66 -6.33 40.64
N LEU A 625 -88.88 -5.82 40.82
CA LEU A 625 -89.19 -4.38 40.77
C LEU A 625 -88.53 -3.57 41.91
N CYS A 626 -88.42 -4.15 43.11
CA CYS A 626 -87.71 -3.51 44.23
C CYS A 626 -86.19 -3.39 44.01
N LYS A 627 -85.53 -4.39 43.41
CA LYS A 627 -84.07 -4.35 43.12
C LYS A 627 -83.72 -3.32 42.03
N ILE A 628 -84.52 -3.24 40.97
CA ILE A 628 -84.28 -2.28 39.87
C ILE A 628 -84.45 -0.82 40.35
N ASN A 629 -85.45 -0.55 41.22
CA ASN A 629 -85.67 0.79 41.77
C ASN A 629 -84.58 1.27 42.74
N GLN A 630 -83.89 0.36 43.45
CA GLN A 630 -82.79 0.72 44.35
C GLN A 630 -81.53 1.15 43.59
N GLU A 631 -81.15 0.44 42.51
CA GLU A 631 -80.01 0.85 41.68
C GLU A 631 -80.26 2.17 40.95
N HIS A 632 -81.50 2.38 40.47
CA HIS A 632 -81.88 3.62 39.83
C HIS A 632 -81.84 4.82 40.81
N LYS A 633 -82.29 4.64 42.07
CA LYS A 633 -82.16 5.67 43.11
C LYS A 633 -80.70 6.00 43.43
N LYS A 634 -79.80 5.01 43.47
CA LYS A 634 -78.37 5.21 43.74
C LYS A 634 -77.69 6.02 42.65
N LYS A 635 -77.93 5.69 41.37
CA LYS A 635 -77.42 6.46 40.21
C LYS A 635 -77.98 7.90 40.15
N LEU A 636 -79.23 8.11 40.55
CA LEU A 636 -79.84 9.45 40.67
C LEU A 636 -79.23 10.28 41.80
N GLN A 637 -78.78 9.65 42.88
CA GLN A 637 -78.14 10.30 44.02
C GLN A 637 -76.70 10.73 43.67
N ASP A 638 -75.94 9.84 43.03
CA ASP A 638 -74.59 10.15 42.53
C ASP A 638 -74.61 11.29 41.49
N ALA A 639 -75.62 11.31 40.60
CA ALA A 639 -75.79 12.40 39.63
C ALA A 639 -76.19 13.74 40.28
N LYS A 640 -76.95 13.72 41.39
CA LYS A 640 -77.29 14.93 42.15
C LYS A 640 -76.09 15.47 42.91
N GLU A 641 -75.29 14.61 43.53
CA GLU A 641 -74.06 15.01 44.24
C GLU A 641 -73.02 15.60 43.28
N TYR A 642 -72.86 15.03 42.08
CA TYR A 642 -72.00 15.60 41.04
C TYR A 642 -72.47 17.01 40.60
N ARG A 643 -73.79 17.21 40.46
CA ARG A 643 -74.36 18.50 40.07
C ARG A 643 -74.20 19.55 41.17
N ILE A 644 -74.42 19.18 42.43
CA ILE A 644 -74.19 20.04 43.61
C ILE A 644 -72.70 20.41 43.74
N GLY A 645 -71.78 19.46 43.56
CA GLY A 645 -70.33 19.71 43.60
C GLY A 645 -69.85 20.65 42.48
N LYS A 646 -70.47 20.58 41.29
CA LYS A 646 -70.18 21.47 40.17
C LYS A 646 -70.74 22.88 40.38
N GLU A 647 -71.91 23.01 41.02
CA GLU A 647 -72.54 24.29 41.35
C GLU A 647 -71.89 24.99 42.56
N GLN A 648 -71.40 24.23 43.55
CA GLN A 648 -70.59 24.76 44.67
C GLN A 648 -69.22 25.25 44.20
N LYS A 649 -68.53 24.55 43.28
CA LYS A 649 -67.29 25.04 42.66
C LYS A 649 -67.52 26.30 41.81
N LYS A 650 -68.69 26.44 41.18
CA LYS A 650 -69.05 27.63 40.41
C LYS A 650 -69.42 28.83 41.31
N ARG A 651 -70.12 28.61 42.44
CA ARG A 651 -70.37 29.66 43.45
C ARG A 651 -69.12 30.08 44.23
N ALA A 652 -68.21 29.15 44.54
CA ALA A 652 -66.95 29.48 45.23
C ALA A 652 -66.00 30.35 44.40
N LEU A 653 -66.15 30.36 43.06
CA LEU A 653 -65.39 31.22 42.13
C LEU A 653 -66.09 32.56 41.83
N GLU A 654 -67.38 32.71 42.16
CA GLU A 654 -68.17 33.93 41.89
C GLU A 654 -68.45 34.78 43.15
N GLU A 655 -68.33 34.25 44.39
CA GLU A 655 -68.60 34.98 45.66
C GLU A 655 -67.35 35.29 46.52
N GLY A 656 -66.14 35.21 45.95
CA GLY A 656 -64.87 35.35 46.69
C GLY A 656 -63.95 36.51 46.28
N THR A 657 -64.48 37.63 45.78
CA THR A 657 -63.68 38.87 45.63
C THR A 657 -63.75 39.65 46.94
N LEU A 658 -62.73 39.50 47.82
CA LEU A 658 -62.19 40.50 48.78
C LEU A 658 -61.51 39.80 49.99
N SER A 659 -60.28 39.28 49.81
CA SER A 659 -59.15 39.41 50.75
C SER A 659 -57.99 38.47 50.37
N ARG A 660 -56.94 39.05 49.76
CA ARG A 660 -55.53 39.00 50.16
C ARG A 660 -54.86 37.66 50.61
N ASP A 661 -53.79 37.32 49.86
CA ASP A 661 -52.51 36.63 50.17
C ASP A 661 -52.38 35.07 50.30
N GLU A 662 -51.46 34.54 49.46
CA GLU A 662 -50.48 33.42 49.59
C GLU A 662 -50.79 31.89 49.40
N LYS A 663 -50.03 31.33 48.42
CA LYS A 663 -49.26 30.05 48.34
C LYS A 663 -49.88 28.66 48.03
N GLU A 664 -49.58 28.19 46.81
CA GLU A 664 -48.82 26.96 46.41
C GLU A 664 -49.19 25.50 46.87
N VAL A 665 -49.29 24.60 45.87
CA VAL A 665 -48.43 23.38 45.61
C VAL A 665 -49.06 21.95 45.47
N LYS A 666 -48.73 21.33 44.29
CA LYS A 666 -48.46 19.91 43.85
C LYS A 666 -49.49 18.78 44.13
N LEU A 667 -49.93 17.87 43.25
CA LEU A 667 -49.47 17.19 42.00
C LEU A 667 -48.41 16.08 42.18
N GLN A 668 -48.77 14.81 41.87
CA GLN A 668 -47.98 13.72 41.23
C GLN A 668 -48.68 12.34 41.40
N ARG A 669 -49.02 11.61 40.31
CA ARG A 669 -48.29 10.47 39.64
C ARG A 669 -48.89 9.09 40.06
N LEU A 670 -48.93 7.99 39.29
CA LEU A 670 -48.40 7.54 37.98
C LEU A 670 -49.15 6.23 37.58
N ASP A 671 -49.37 6.03 36.27
CA ASP A 671 -49.10 4.88 35.37
C ASP A 671 -49.20 3.42 35.90
N ASP A 672 -49.59 2.40 35.12
CA ASP A 672 -49.17 2.12 33.75
C ASP A 672 -50.10 1.09 33.05
N SER A 673 -50.20 1.17 31.72
CA SER A 673 -50.92 0.22 30.87
C SER A 673 -50.11 -0.08 29.60
N SER A 674 -49.96 -1.36 29.26
CA SER A 674 -49.67 -1.76 27.88
C SER A 674 -50.45 -3.03 27.57
N LEU A 675 -51.17 -3.01 26.44
CA LEU A 675 -51.31 -4.11 25.49
C LEU A 675 -51.93 -3.55 24.21
N ALA A 676 -51.23 -3.81 23.11
CA ALA A 676 -51.60 -3.50 21.75
C ALA A 676 -52.62 -4.52 21.21
N GLU A 677 -53.38 -4.14 20.17
CA GLU A 677 -53.60 -4.92 18.93
C GLU A 677 -54.54 -4.18 17.96
N GLU A 678 -54.13 -4.15 16.68
CA GLU A 678 -54.91 -4.22 15.42
C GLU A 678 -56.06 -3.21 15.18
N ASP A 679 -56.32 -2.63 14.00
CA ASP A 679 -55.99 -2.99 12.62
C ASP A 679 -56.30 -1.77 11.70
N GLU A 680 -55.37 -1.45 10.79
CA GLU A 680 -55.51 -0.96 9.39
C GLU A 680 -56.56 0.10 8.90
N PRO A 681 -56.46 0.67 7.68
CA PRO A 681 -55.60 1.81 7.31
C PRO A 681 -56.39 2.99 6.67
N LYS A 682 -55.77 4.17 6.49
CA LYS A 682 -55.89 5.04 5.28
C LYS A 682 -55.19 6.38 5.42
N SER A 683 -54.14 6.50 4.59
CA SER A 683 -53.87 7.59 3.66
C SER A 683 -53.97 9.06 4.11
N LYS A 684 -52.82 9.71 3.90
CA LYS A 684 -52.63 10.88 3.04
C LYS A 684 -52.71 12.28 3.68
N THR A 685 -51.51 12.87 3.70
CA THR A 685 -51.16 14.24 3.27
C THR A 685 -51.60 15.39 4.18
N VAL A 686 -50.65 16.17 4.69
CA VAL A 686 -50.05 17.35 4.02
C VAL A 686 -49.17 18.05 5.05
N ALA A 687 -48.02 18.49 4.53
CA ALA A 687 -47.00 19.29 5.16
C ALA A 687 -47.46 20.64 5.75
N SER A 688 -46.51 21.25 6.46
CA SER A 688 -46.32 22.69 6.61
C SER A 688 -46.87 23.31 7.89
N LYS A 689 -45.99 23.64 8.82
CA LYS A 689 -45.33 24.95 8.81
C LYS A 689 -44.17 25.02 9.80
N GLN A 690 -43.04 25.47 9.25
CA GLN A 690 -42.12 26.47 9.80
C GLN A 690 -41.73 26.39 11.28
N LYS A 691 -40.45 26.03 11.50
CA LYS A 691 -39.38 26.86 12.10
C LYS A 691 -39.85 28.11 12.85
N PRO A 692 -39.22 28.49 13.99
CA PRO A 692 -37.78 28.79 13.97
C PRO A 692 -37.02 28.47 15.30
N ILE A 693 -35.71 28.15 15.26
CA ILE A 693 -34.57 29.04 15.64
C ILE A 693 -34.38 29.07 17.18
N GLU A 694 -33.22 28.98 17.82
CA GLU A 694 -31.79 29.20 17.54
C GLU A 694 -31.03 28.33 18.59
N GLU A 695 -29.95 27.64 18.19
CA GLU A 695 -28.56 28.03 18.50
C GLU A 695 -28.16 27.85 19.98
N ASN A 696 -27.27 26.88 20.23
CA ASN A 696 -25.83 27.12 20.49
C ASN A 696 -25.60 27.39 21.97
N ALA A 697 -24.54 26.92 22.61
CA ALA A 697 -23.42 26.10 22.23
C ALA A 697 -22.65 25.83 23.52
N ASN A 698 -21.81 24.79 23.49
CA ASN A 698 -20.45 24.81 24.05
C ASN A 698 -20.30 24.89 25.59
N VAL A 699 -19.30 24.32 26.24
CA VAL A 699 -18.09 23.55 25.88
C VAL A 699 -17.44 23.20 27.23
N ALA A 700 -16.76 22.04 27.27
CA ALA A 700 -15.61 21.66 28.12
C ALA A 700 -15.68 21.87 29.65
N GLY A 701 -14.95 21.14 30.47
CA GLY A 701 -13.90 20.14 30.30
C GLY A 701 -13.80 19.40 31.64
N ALA A 702 -13.34 18.15 31.64
CA ALA A 702 -11.93 17.78 31.82
C ALA A 702 -11.82 17.04 33.16
N ASP A 703 -11.59 15.73 33.10
CA ASP A 703 -10.38 15.08 33.62
C ASP A 703 -10.59 13.56 33.76
N SER A 704 -9.84 12.83 32.93
CA SER A 704 -9.49 11.41 33.05
C SER A 704 -8.55 11.21 34.26
N PRO A 705 -8.28 10.00 34.82
CA PRO A 705 -7.92 8.74 34.13
C PRO A 705 -8.63 7.49 34.73
N SER A 706 -8.66 6.28 34.15
CA SER A 706 -7.63 5.47 33.50
C SER A 706 -8.29 4.20 32.87
N GLN A 707 -7.89 3.89 31.63
CA GLN A 707 -7.51 2.61 30.99
C GLN A 707 -8.08 1.27 31.52
N ASP A 708 -8.48 0.26 30.72
CA ASP A 708 -8.64 0.00 29.27
C ASP A 708 -9.58 -1.23 29.15
N PRO A 709 -10.26 -1.44 28.01
CA PRO A 709 -9.89 -2.63 27.23
C PRO A 709 -9.82 -2.39 25.71
N ASP A 710 -8.78 -2.95 25.11
CA ASP A 710 -8.59 -3.22 23.67
C ASP A 710 -9.79 -4.00 23.10
N GLU A 711 -10.44 -3.55 22.01
CA GLU A 711 -9.99 -3.48 20.60
C GLU A 711 -10.14 -4.83 19.87
N ALA A 712 -11.06 -4.88 18.90
CA ALA A 712 -10.79 -5.35 17.54
C ALA A 712 -12.05 -5.30 16.67
N THR A 713 -11.99 -4.41 15.68
CA THR A 713 -12.97 -4.11 14.64
C THR A 713 -12.76 -5.04 13.44
N GLU A 714 -13.87 -5.50 12.86
CA GLU A 714 -13.92 -6.18 11.56
C GLU A 714 -13.47 -5.25 10.41
N LYS A 715 -12.60 -5.77 9.54
CA LYS A 715 -12.37 -5.26 8.17
C LYS A 715 -13.01 -6.19 7.16
N ARG A 716 -13.87 -5.62 6.32
CA ARG A 716 -14.30 -6.12 5.00
C ARG A 716 -13.10 -6.45 4.12
N VAL A 717 -13.15 -7.60 3.45
CA VAL A 717 -12.39 -7.90 2.24
C VAL A 717 -13.36 -8.31 1.12
N SER A 718 -13.01 -7.78 -0.05
CA SER A 718 -13.57 -7.83 -1.39
C SER A 718 -13.87 -9.21 -1.96
N THR A 719 -15.02 -9.29 -2.62
CA THR A 719 -15.47 -10.33 -3.56
C THR A 719 -14.62 -10.34 -4.84
N SER A 720 -14.13 -11.53 -5.19
CA SER A 720 -13.65 -11.90 -6.53
C SER A 720 -14.73 -12.75 -7.20
N HIS A 721 -15.12 -12.40 -8.43
CA HIS A 721 -15.92 -13.26 -9.29
C HIS A 721 -15.00 -13.85 -10.37
N SER A 722 -14.77 -15.15 -10.26
CA SER A 722 -14.47 -16.04 -11.37
C SER A 722 -15.78 -16.69 -11.80
N ASP A 723 -16.07 -16.70 -13.10
CA ASP A 723 -17.06 -17.62 -13.66
C ASP A 723 -16.45 -18.41 -14.82
N ILE A 724 -16.76 -19.69 -14.73
CA ILE A 724 -16.47 -20.85 -15.59
C ILE A 724 -17.53 -20.90 -16.70
N VAL A 725 -17.21 -21.46 -17.87
CA VAL A 725 -17.97 -22.48 -18.67
C VAL A 725 -17.09 -22.84 -19.89
N GLN A 726 -16.40 -23.98 -19.95
CA GLN A 726 -16.83 -25.32 -20.43
C GLN A 726 -17.40 -25.32 -21.88
N SER A 727 -16.60 -25.71 -22.87
CA SER A 727 -16.56 -27.05 -23.52
C SER A 727 -17.55 -27.24 -24.67
N GLU A 728 -17.05 -27.48 -25.90
CA GLU A 728 -17.33 -28.68 -26.70
C GLU A 728 -16.65 -28.66 -28.10
N ASN A 729 -15.85 -29.70 -28.35
CA ASN A 729 -15.67 -30.52 -29.56
C ASN A 729 -15.71 -29.90 -30.98
N ALA A 730 -14.65 -30.14 -31.77
CA ALA A 730 -14.58 -31.24 -32.75
C ALA A 730 -13.52 -31.01 -33.87
N GLU A 731 -12.58 -31.95 -33.97
CA GLU A 731 -12.05 -32.62 -35.18
C GLU A 731 -11.69 -31.87 -36.49
N LYS A 732 -10.61 -32.41 -37.11
CA LYS A 732 -10.09 -32.28 -38.49
C LYS A 732 -9.10 -31.12 -38.71
N ASN A 733 -7.94 -31.27 -39.33
CA ASN A 733 -7.36 -32.37 -40.11
C ASN A 733 -5.83 -32.21 -40.16
N SER A 734 -5.16 -33.34 -40.31
CA SER A 734 -3.78 -33.49 -40.76
C SER A 734 -3.55 -32.83 -42.12
N MET A 735 -2.49 -32.01 -42.22
CA MET A 735 -1.42 -32.11 -43.22
C MET A 735 -0.19 -31.34 -42.74
#